data_AF-A0A0R0E2U1-F1
#
_entry.id   AF-A0A0R0E2U1-F1
#
_cell.length_a   1.000
_cell.length_b   1.000
_cell.length_c   1.000
_cell.angle_alpha   90.00
_cell.angle_beta   90.00
_cell.angle_gamma   90.00
#
_symmetry.space_group_name_H-M   'P 1'
#
loop_
_entity.id
_entity.type
_entity.pdbx_description
1 polymer ?
#
loop_
_entity_poly.entity_id
_entity_poly.type
_entity_poly.pdbx_seq_one_letter_code
_entity_poly.pdbx_strand_id
1 'polypeptide(L)'
;RAHRAPALSKAIQESRIAITVLSQNYASSSFCLDELVTILHCKSEGLLVIPVFYKVDPSDVRHQKGSYGEAMAKHQKRFKAKKEKLQKWRMALKQVADLSGYHFEDGDAYEYKFIGSIVEEVSRKISRASLHVADYPVGLESQVTEVMKLLDVGSDDLVHIIGIHGMGGLGKTTLALEVYNLIALHFDESCFLQNVREESNKHGLKHLQSILLSKLLGEKDITLTSWQEGASTIQHRLQRKKVLLILDDVNKREQLKAIVGRPDWFGPGSRVIITTRDKHLLKCHEVERTYEVKVLNHNAALQLLTWNAFKREKIDPSYEDVLNRVVTYASGLPLALEIIGSNMFGKSVAGWESAVEHYKRIPNDEILEILKVSFDALGEEQKNVFLDIAFCLKGCKLTEVEHMLCSLYDNCMKHHIDVLVDKSLIKVKHGIVEMHDLIQVVGREIERQRSPEEPGKRKRLWLPKDIIHVLKDNTGTSKIEIICLDFSISYKEETVEFNENAFMKMENLKILIIRNGKFSKGPNYFPEGLRVLEWHRYPSNFLPSNFDPINLVICKLPDSSIKSFEFHGSSKKLGHLTVLKFDRCKFLTQIPDVSDLPNLRELSFEDCESLVAVDDSIGFLKKLKKLSAYGCRKLTSFPPLNLTSLETLQLSSCSSLEYFPEILGEMENIRELRLTGLYIKELPFSFQNLTGLRLLALSGCGIVQLPCSLAMMPELSSFYTDYCNRWQWIELEEGEEKLGSIISSKAQLFCATNCNLCDDFFLAGFKRFAHVGYLNLSGNNFTILPEFFKELQFLRTLDVSDCEHLQEIRGLPPILEYFDARNCVSFTSSSTSMLLNQELHEAGGTQFVFPGTRIPEWFDQQSSGPSSSFWFRNKFPAKLVFLLIAPVSGASYPFLEPKLFINGKVLPFKNEVIDMLKLDHTYIFDLQELPFKNDNLFEEVAWEKEWNHVEVRYQSVLEYENEKRKGVLDLESSLIKATGIHIFKEGVSDIRFDDPYLSSSASESPSFLQTIALGTRKFSIAFFLFFSCFLFYYFGFSCQKFT
;
A
#
# COMPACT_ATOMS: atom_id res chain seq x y z
N ARG A 1 -24.68 35.48 33.15
CA ARG A 1 -23.44 35.98 32.48
C ARG A 1 -22.48 34.83 32.13
N ALA A 2 -22.22 33.85 33.01
CA ALA A 2 -21.35 32.70 32.72
C ALA A 2 -21.85 31.81 31.55
N HIS A 3 -23.16 31.57 31.39
CA HIS A 3 -23.70 30.75 30.30
C HIS A 3 -23.57 31.34 28.88
N ARG A 4 -23.33 32.66 28.72
CA ARG A 4 -23.21 33.27 27.39
C ARG A 4 -21.82 33.13 26.76
N ALA A 5 -20.76 32.99 27.58
CA ALA A 5 -19.39 32.97 27.08
C ALA A 5 -19.08 31.75 26.17
N PRO A 6 -19.51 30.51 26.49
CA PRO A 6 -19.27 29.37 25.62
C PRO A 6 -20.05 29.45 24.30
N ALA A 7 -21.31 29.86 24.36
CA ALA A 7 -22.17 29.98 23.17
C ALA A 7 -21.65 31.06 22.21
N LEU A 8 -21.19 32.20 22.74
CA LEU A 8 -20.59 33.25 21.92
C LEU A 8 -19.26 32.81 21.31
N SER A 9 -18.40 32.15 22.10
CA SER A 9 -17.13 31.60 21.58
C SER A 9 -17.38 30.60 20.44
N LYS A 10 -18.37 29.72 20.61
CA LYS A 10 -18.79 28.77 19.57
C LYS A 10 -19.34 29.49 18.33
N ALA A 11 -20.18 30.51 18.52
CA ALA A 11 -20.72 31.30 17.41
C ALA A 11 -19.61 32.03 16.62
N ILE A 12 -18.57 32.54 17.31
CA ILE A 12 -17.41 33.15 16.65
C ILE A 12 -16.63 32.10 15.86
N GLN A 13 -16.41 30.91 16.42
CA GLN A 13 -15.76 29.79 15.72
C GLN A 13 -16.55 29.31 14.50
N GLU A 14 -17.89 29.33 14.56
CA GLU A 14 -18.77 28.95 13.44
C GLU A 14 -18.99 30.08 12.43
N SER A 15 -18.52 31.30 12.71
CA SER A 15 -18.70 32.45 11.82
C SER A 15 -17.69 32.45 10.68
N ARG A 16 -18.10 32.92 9.49
CA ARG A 16 -17.18 33.15 8.35
C ARG A 16 -16.52 34.52 8.38
N ILE A 17 -17.22 35.52 8.92
CA ILE A 17 -16.80 36.92 8.94
C ILE A 17 -17.13 37.51 10.31
N ALA A 18 -16.17 38.22 10.91
CA ALA A 18 -16.38 39.00 12.12
C ALA A 18 -16.15 40.48 11.84
N ILE A 19 -17.18 41.30 12.05
CA ILE A 19 -17.09 42.76 11.96
C ILE A 19 -16.86 43.30 13.37
N THR A 20 -15.69 43.88 13.62
CA THR A 20 -15.31 44.41 14.93
C THR A 20 -15.52 45.93 14.96
N VAL A 21 -16.61 46.38 15.58
CA VAL A 21 -16.92 47.82 15.72
C VAL A 21 -16.22 48.39 16.95
N LEU A 22 -15.09 49.03 16.73
CA LEU A 22 -14.26 49.69 17.73
C LEU A 22 -14.75 51.12 17.92
N SER A 23 -15.45 51.38 19.02
CA SER A 23 -15.93 52.70 19.42
C SER A 23 -15.12 53.27 20.58
N GLN A 24 -15.23 54.58 20.83
CA GLN A 24 -14.48 55.29 21.87
C GLN A 24 -14.48 54.60 23.26
N ASN A 25 -15.56 53.91 23.65
CA ASN A 25 -15.69 53.23 24.96
C ASN A 25 -15.47 51.71 24.90
N TYR A 26 -15.15 51.11 23.76
CA TYR A 26 -15.06 49.65 23.57
C TYR A 26 -14.13 48.98 24.59
N ALA A 27 -12.94 49.56 24.81
CA ALA A 27 -11.94 49.02 25.73
C ALA A 27 -12.31 49.10 27.22
N SER A 28 -13.39 49.81 27.58
CA SER A 28 -13.88 49.86 28.97
C SER A 28 -14.58 48.57 29.42
N SER A 29 -15.00 47.74 28.45
CA SER A 29 -15.64 46.46 28.67
C SER A 29 -14.63 45.33 28.59
N SER A 30 -14.34 44.69 29.72
CA SER A 30 -13.50 43.48 29.74
C SER A 30 -14.08 42.33 28.91
N PHE A 31 -15.41 42.31 28.70
CA PHE A 31 -16.07 41.32 27.88
C PHE A 31 -15.79 41.52 26.40
N CYS A 32 -15.87 42.77 25.90
CA CYS A 32 -15.52 43.09 24.52
C CYS A 32 -14.04 42.79 24.23
N LEU A 33 -13.16 43.03 25.19
CA LEU A 33 -11.74 42.67 25.06
C LEU A 33 -11.50 41.16 25.05
N ASP A 34 -12.25 40.39 25.85
CA ASP A 34 -12.20 38.91 25.81
C ASP A 34 -12.72 38.38 24.46
N GLU A 35 -13.81 38.95 23.95
CA GLU A 35 -14.39 38.62 22.65
C GLU A 35 -13.42 38.91 21.50
N LEU A 36 -12.75 40.07 21.52
CA LEU A 36 -11.74 40.44 20.52
C LEU A 36 -10.56 39.47 20.49
N VAL A 37 -10.11 38.99 21.67
CA VAL A 37 -9.07 37.95 21.74
C VAL A 37 -9.53 36.67 21.08
N THR A 38 -10.78 36.24 21.32
CA THR A 38 -11.34 35.05 20.66
C THR A 38 -11.46 35.21 19.15
N ILE A 39 -11.95 36.36 18.68
CA ILE A 39 -12.06 36.68 17.24
C ILE A 39 -10.68 36.61 16.57
N LEU A 40 -9.66 37.23 17.15
CA LEU A 40 -8.32 37.22 16.58
C LEU A 40 -7.62 35.87 16.69
N HIS A 41 -7.97 35.04 17.67
CA HIS A 41 -7.55 33.65 17.69
C HIS A 41 -8.21 32.84 16.56
N CYS A 42 -9.51 33.03 16.31
CA CYS A 42 -10.20 32.40 15.18
C CYS A 42 -9.71 32.94 13.82
N LYS A 43 -9.15 34.17 13.78
CA LYS A 43 -8.51 34.71 12.56
C LYS A 43 -7.34 33.84 12.10
N SER A 44 -6.52 33.31 13.03
CA SER A 44 -5.48 32.34 12.68
C SER A 44 -6.04 31.00 12.17
N GLU A 45 -7.34 30.73 12.37
CA GLU A 45 -8.05 29.55 11.87
C GLU A 45 -8.86 29.84 10.59
N GLY A 46 -8.75 31.03 9.99
CA GLY A 46 -9.39 31.39 8.72
C GLY A 46 -10.60 32.35 8.82
N LEU A 47 -10.98 32.80 10.02
CA LEU A 47 -12.04 33.80 10.18
C LEU A 47 -11.62 35.15 9.56
N LEU A 48 -12.42 35.68 8.63
CA LEU A 48 -12.19 37.01 8.08
C LEU A 48 -12.59 38.08 9.10
N VAL A 49 -11.63 38.86 9.58
CA VAL A 49 -11.87 39.96 10.54
C VAL A 49 -11.83 41.31 9.84
N ILE A 50 -12.91 42.09 9.98
CA ILE A 50 -13.04 43.43 9.42
C ILE A 50 -13.14 44.44 10.59
N PRO A 51 -12.13 45.29 10.81
CA PRO A 51 -12.23 46.39 11.77
C PRO A 51 -13.11 47.51 11.25
N VAL A 52 -13.94 48.08 12.13
CA VAL A 52 -14.66 49.33 11.91
C VAL A 52 -14.33 50.26 13.07
N PHE A 53 -13.51 51.28 12.82
CA PHE A 53 -13.13 52.31 13.77
C PHE A 53 -14.18 53.42 13.73
N TYR A 54 -15.11 53.39 14.69
CA TYR A 54 -16.24 54.30 14.76
C TYR A 54 -15.93 55.45 15.73
N LYS A 55 -15.69 56.65 15.18
CA LYS A 55 -15.34 57.87 15.92
C LYS A 55 -14.14 57.67 16.84
N VAL A 56 -13.14 56.92 16.37
CA VAL A 56 -11.89 56.67 17.08
C VAL A 56 -10.76 56.50 16.07
N ASP A 57 -9.64 57.17 16.31
CA ASP A 57 -8.45 57.02 15.48
C ASP A 57 -7.90 55.58 15.64
N PRO A 58 -7.63 54.83 14.54
CA PRO A 58 -6.97 53.53 14.60
C PRO A 58 -5.66 53.54 15.40
N SER A 59 -4.93 54.65 15.39
CA SER A 59 -3.70 54.87 16.15
C SER A 59 -3.92 54.88 17.66
N ASP A 60 -5.05 55.43 18.12
CA ASP A 60 -5.43 55.42 19.55
C ASP A 60 -5.74 53.99 20.01
N VAL A 61 -6.34 53.18 19.14
CA VAL A 61 -6.53 51.74 19.41
C VAL A 61 -5.18 51.00 19.39
N ARG A 62 -4.34 51.22 18.37
CA ARG A 62 -3.04 50.54 18.17
C ARG A 62 -2.07 50.78 19.32
N HIS A 63 -2.00 52.00 19.80
CA HIS A 63 -1.09 52.42 20.86
C HIS A 63 -1.76 52.51 22.24
N GLN A 64 -3.06 52.20 22.31
CA GLN A 64 -3.88 52.34 23.52
C GLN A 64 -3.72 53.73 24.16
N LYS A 65 -3.97 54.78 23.35
CA LYS A 65 -3.98 56.19 23.77
C LYS A 65 -5.43 56.65 24.00
N GLY A 66 -5.61 57.88 24.47
CA GLY A 66 -6.93 58.46 24.74
C GLY A 66 -7.80 57.59 25.67
N SER A 67 -9.07 57.45 25.31
CA SER A 67 -10.05 56.66 26.08
C SER A 67 -9.65 55.18 26.24
N TYR A 68 -8.96 54.60 25.25
CA TYR A 68 -8.45 53.23 25.31
C TYR A 68 -7.33 53.09 26.35
N GLY A 69 -6.43 54.08 26.42
CA GLY A 69 -5.38 54.14 27.44
C GLY A 69 -5.93 54.25 28.86
N GLU A 70 -6.91 55.12 29.07
CA GLU A 70 -7.61 55.29 30.35
C GLU A 70 -8.33 54.01 30.78
N ALA A 71 -9.05 53.37 29.85
CA ALA A 71 -9.74 52.11 30.09
C ALA A 71 -8.77 50.98 30.46
N MET A 72 -7.64 50.87 29.74
CA MET A 72 -6.61 49.89 30.04
C MET A 72 -5.93 50.14 31.40
N ALA A 73 -5.70 51.40 31.78
CA ALA A 73 -5.19 51.75 33.11
C ALA A 73 -6.19 51.35 34.23
N LYS A 74 -7.49 51.55 34.00
CA LYS A 74 -8.56 51.13 34.93
C LYS A 74 -8.61 49.60 35.06
N HIS A 75 -8.51 48.87 33.95
CA HIS A 75 -8.43 47.42 33.96
C HIS A 75 -7.17 46.90 34.63
N GLN A 76 -6.02 47.55 34.45
CA GLN A 76 -4.77 47.21 35.11
C GLN A 76 -4.87 47.35 36.64
N LYS A 77 -5.59 48.37 37.15
CA LYS A 77 -5.89 48.49 38.58
C LYS A 77 -6.83 47.38 39.08
N ARG A 78 -7.86 47.03 38.30
CA ARG A 78 -8.88 46.03 38.67
C ARG A 78 -8.38 44.59 38.61
N PHE A 79 -7.50 44.27 37.66
CA PHE A 79 -7.03 42.92 37.37
C PHE A 79 -5.53 42.75 37.63
N LYS A 80 -4.97 43.43 38.65
CA LYS A 80 -3.52 43.39 38.98
C LYS A 80 -2.92 41.97 39.03
N ALA A 81 -3.69 40.98 39.50
CA ALA A 81 -3.25 39.59 39.59
C ALA A 81 -3.29 38.80 38.26
N LYS A 82 -3.93 39.32 37.20
CA LYS A 82 -4.09 38.63 35.89
C LYS A 82 -3.28 39.32 34.79
N LYS A 83 -1.95 39.38 34.96
CA LYS A 83 -1.02 40.06 34.01
C LYS A 83 -1.12 39.53 32.58
N GLU A 84 -1.16 38.21 32.40
CA GLU A 84 -1.28 37.58 31.07
C GLU A 84 -2.54 38.02 30.34
N LYS A 85 -3.67 38.11 31.05
CA LYS A 85 -4.94 38.54 30.48
C LYS A 85 -4.86 39.97 29.93
N LEU A 86 -4.23 40.88 30.68
CA LEU A 86 -4.01 42.26 30.26
C LEU A 86 -3.07 42.34 29.04
N GLN A 87 -2.04 41.48 28.97
CA GLN A 87 -1.16 41.40 27.80
C GLN A 87 -1.90 40.90 26.55
N LYS A 88 -2.72 39.85 26.67
CA LYS A 88 -3.56 39.35 25.58
C LYS A 88 -4.47 40.45 25.02
N TRP A 89 -5.10 41.25 25.89
CA TRP A 89 -5.93 42.38 25.46
C TRP A 89 -5.13 43.47 24.74
N ARG A 90 -3.94 43.85 25.24
CA ARG A 90 -3.07 44.83 24.55
C ARG A 90 -2.64 44.34 23.18
N MET A 91 -2.25 43.07 23.09
CA MET A 91 -1.85 42.45 21.84
C MET A 91 -3.01 42.37 20.85
N ALA A 92 -4.21 42.00 21.30
CA ALA A 92 -5.41 41.97 20.48
C ALA A 92 -5.79 43.36 19.92
N LEU A 93 -5.77 44.40 20.75
CA LEU A 93 -6.02 45.79 20.31
C LEU A 93 -5.00 46.27 19.28
N LYS A 94 -3.72 45.93 19.48
CA LYS A 94 -2.67 46.22 18.48
C LYS A 94 -2.94 45.48 17.17
N GLN A 95 -3.17 44.17 17.23
CA GLN A 95 -3.38 43.32 16.05
C GLN A 95 -4.61 43.72 15.24
N VAL A 96 -5.74 44.05 15.88
CA VAL A 96 -6.94 44.51 15.16
C VAL A 96 -6.72 45.88 14.52
N ALA A 97 -5.92 46.75 15.15
CA ALA A 97 -5.57 48.05 14.59
C ALA A 97 -4.53 47.97 13.46
N ASP A 98 -3.81 46.86 13.34
CA ASP A 98 -2.89 46.57 12.22
C ASP A 98 -3.63 46.00 11.00
N LEU A 99 -4.91 45.64 11.13
CA LEU A 99 -5.74 45.20 10.01
C LEU A 99 -6.25 46.37 9.19
N SER A 100 -6.36 46.17 7.88
CA SER A 100 -7.11 47.08 7.00
C SER A 100 -8.60 47.02 7.35
N GLY A 101 -9.19 48.16 7.63
CA GLY A 101 -10.58 48.28 8.07
C GLY A 101 -11.21 49.60 7.63
N TYR A 102 -12.40 49.87 8.14
CA TYR A 102 -13.17 51.07 7.84
C TYR A 102 -13.03 52.08 8.98
N HIS A 103 -12.84 53.36 8.66
CA HIS A 103 -12.78 54.45 9.63
C HIS A 103 -13.93 55.42 9.37
N PHE A 104 -14.62 55.84 10.42
CA PHE A 104 -15.72 56.79 10.34
C PHE A 104 -15.53 57.91 11.37
N GLU A 105 -15.39 59.14 10.89
CA GLU A 105 -15.51 60.36 11.70
C GLU A 105 -16.76 61.18 11.34
N ASP A 106 -17.17 62.04 12.26
CA ASP A 106 -18.26 62.98 12.04
C ASP A 106 -17.86 64.00 10.95
N GLY A 107 -18.45 63.87 9.76
CA GLY A 107 -18.20 64.75 8.61
C GLY A 107 -17.74 64.01 7.35
N ASP A 108 -17.26 62.77 7.47
CA ASP A 108 -16.72 62.00 6.33
C ASP A 108 -17.81 61.59 5.33
N ALA A 109 -18.94 61.08 5.84
CA ALA A 109 -20.10 60.69 5.06
C ALA A 109 -21.34 60.57 5.97
N TYR A 110 -22.54 60.47 5.37
CA TYR A 110 -23.70 60.02 6.13
C TYR A 110 -23.48 58.58 6.61
N GLU A 111 -23.74 58.34 7.90
CA GLU A 111 -23.54 57.04 8.56
C GLU A 111 -24.20 55.88 7.79
N TYR A 112 -25.41 56.08 7.24
CA TYR A 112 -26.09 55.05 6.45
C TYR A 112 -25.38 54.69 5.14
N LYS A 113 -24.68 55.65 4.49
CA LYS A 113 -23.88 55.39 3.29
C LYS A 113 -22.59 54.63 3.64
N PHE A 114 -21.96 55.01 4.76
CA PHE A 114 -20.80 54.31 5.29
C PHE A 114 -21.15 52.85 5.61
N ILE A 115 -22.24 52.63 6.36
CA ILE A 115 -22.77 51.28 6.63
C ILE A 115 -23.11 50.56 5.32
N GLY A 116 -23.74 51.24 4.37
CA GLY A 116 -24.05 50.70 3.04
C GLY A 116 -22.82 50.15 2.31
N SER A 117 -21.69 50.86 2.34
CA SER A 117 -20.44 50.42 1.71
C SER A 117 -19.87 49.15 2.37
N ILE A 118 -19.94 49.06 3.71
CA ILE A 118 -19.50 47.87 4.45
C ILE A 118 -20.43 46.70 4.12
N VAL A 119 -21.74 46.92 4.09
CA VAL A 119 -22.74 45.91 3.74
C VAL A 119 -22.53 45.43 2.32
N GLU A 120 -22.21 46.30 1.37
CA GLU A 120 -21.95 45.91 -0.03
C GLU A 120 -20.66 45.08 -0.15
N GLU A 121 -19.59 45.45 0.54
CA GLU A 121 -18.34 44.67 0.59
C GLU A 121 -18.55 43.31 1.24
N VAL A 122 -19.19 43.29 2.41
CA VAL A 122 -19.48 42.05 3.15
C VAL A 122 -20.44 41.19 2.35
N SER A 123 -21.45 41.79 1.72
CA SER A 123 -22.36 41.09 0.81
C SER A 123 -21.58 40.51 -0.34
N ARG A 124 -20.65 41.22 -1.00
CA ARG A 124 -19.82 40.66 -2.08
C ARG A 124 -19.00 39.44 -1.61
N LYS A 125 -18.51 39.45 -0.37
CA LYS A 125 -17.75 38.33 0.21
C LYS A 125 -18.64 37.16 0.64
N ILE A 126 -19.86 37.43 1.12
CA ILE A 126 -20.87 36.42 1.49
C ILE A 126 -21.56 35.84 0.25
N SER A 127 -21.88 36.69 -0.72
CA SER A 127 -22.63 36.42 -1.95
C SER A 127 -21.77 35.79 -3.04
N ARG A 128 -20.54 35.36 -2.72
CA ARG A 128 -19.86 34.37 -3.54
C ARG A 128 -20.72 33.11 -3.51
N ALA A 129 -21.66 33.02 -4.44
CA ALA A 129 -22.51 31.86 -4.62
C ALA A 129 -21.60 30.66 -4.80
N SER A 130 -21.73 29.67 -3.93
CA SER A 130 -21.08 28.38 -4.13
C SER A 130 -21.49 27.89 -5.52
N LEU A 131 -20.51 27.52 -6.34
CA LEU A 131 -20.79 26.88 -7.61
C LEU A 131 -21.50 25.56 -7.33
N HIS A 132 -22.51 25.22 -8.12
CA HIS A 132 -23.17 23.92 -8.01
C HIS A 132 -22.15 22.83 -8.35
N VAL A 133 -21.89 21.95 -7.37
CA VAL A 133 -20.86 20.91 -7.47
C VAL A 133 -21.45 19.67 -8.13
N ALA A 134 -22.53 19.17 -7.54
CA ALA A 134 -23.33 18.05 -7.99
C ALA A 134 -24.63 18.05 -7.18
N ASP A 135 -25.67 17.35 -7.66
CA ASP A 135 -26.90 17.17 -6.90
C ASP A 135 -26.66 16.34 -5.63
N TYR A 136 -25.71 15.38 -5.70
CA TYR A 136 -25.34 14.51 -4.58
C TYR A 136 -23.81 14.35 -4.51
N PRO A 137 -23.08 15.25 -3.82
CA PRO A 137 -21.63 15.14 -3.67
C PRO A 137 -21.28 13.98 -2.73
N VAL A 138 -20.82 12.86 -3.29
CA VAL A 138 -20.52 11.62 -2.55
C VAL A 138 -19.06 11.20 -2.77
N GLY A 139 -18.37 10.80 -1.70
CA GLY A 139 -17.02 10.22 -1.79
C GLY A 139 -15.90 11.21 -2.11
N LEU A 140 -16.12 12.52 -1.91
CA LEU A 140 -15.15 13.57 -2.21
C LEU A 140 -14.18 13.87 -1.05
N GLU A 141 -14.58 13.65 0.21
CA GLU A 141 -13.86 14.14 1.40
C GLU A 141 -12.37 13.77 1.45
N SER A 142 -12.04 12.50 1.20
CA SER A 142 -10.64 12.04 1.20
C SER A 142 -9.82 12.64 0.06
N GLN A 143 -10.43 12.77 -1.12
CA GLN A 143 -9.78 13.32 -2.31
C GLN A 143 -9.58 14.83 -2.19
N VAL A 144 -10.57 15.55 -1.64
CA VAL A 144 -10.45 16.98 -1.30
C VAL A 144 -9.29 17.18 -0.33
N THR A 145 -9.19 16.36 0.70
CA THR A 145 -8.09 16.45 1.68
C THR A 145 -6.71 16.26 1.02
N GLU A 146 -6.58 15.31 0.09
CA GLU A 146 -5.33 15.09 -0.66
C GLU A 146 -4.98 16.27 -1.58
N VAL A 147 -5.98 16.82 -2.30
CA VAL A 147 -5.78 18.00 -3.16
C VAL A 147 -5.45 19.26 -2.32
N MET A 148 -6.08 19.42 -1.17
CA MET A 148 -5.82 20.53 -0.24
C MET A 148 -4.38 20.53 0.28
N LYS A 149 -3.80 19.35 0.54
CA LYS A 149 -2.38 19.22 0.90
C LYS A 149 -1.45 19.66 -0.23
N LEU A 150 -1.81 19.38 -1.49
CA LEU A 150 -1.02 19.82 -2.65
C LEU A 150 -1.15 21.33 -2.91
N LEU A 151 -2.31 21.90 -2.59
CA LEU A 151 -2.60 23.33 -2.72
C LEU A 151 -1.82 24.16 -1.72
N ASP A 152 -1.61 23.69 -0.49
CA ASP A 152 -0.88 24.46 0.53
C ASP A 152 -1.43 25.89 0.68
N VAL A 153 -2.73 26.02 0.90
CA VAL A 153 -3.47 27.32 0.84
C VAL A 153 -2.98 28.34 1.88
N GLY A 154 -2.30 27.88 2.95
CA GLY A 154 -1.74 28.74 3.98
C GLY A 154 -0.43 29.44 3.60
N SER A 155 0.25 29.01 2.53
CA SER A 155 1.52 29.60 2.07
C SER A 155 1.29 30.73 1.06
N ASP A 156 1.77 31.93 1.36
CA ASP A 156 1.68 33.09 0.46
C ASP A 156 2.97 33.33 -0.36
N ASP A 157 3.96 32.44 -0.26
CA ASP A 157 5.30 32.68 -0.79
C ASP A 157 5.40 32.44 -2.30
N LEU A 158 4.67 31.46 -2.83
CA LEU A 158 4.79 30.97 -4.21
C LEU A 158 3.44 30.79 -4.89
N VAL A 159 3.47 30.75 -6.22
CA VAL A 159 2.34 30.32 -7.05
C VAL A 159 2.40 28.81 -7.23
N HIS A 160 1.29 28.12 -6.96
CA HIS A 160 1.19 26.67 -7.18
C HIS A 160 0.22 26.36 -8.31
N ILE A 161 0.72 25.62 -9.30
CA ILE A 161 -0.06 25.07 -10.40
C ILE A 161 -0.19 23.56 -10.15
N ILE A 162 -1.42 23.07 -10.15
CA ILE A 162 -1.74 21.68 -9.82
C ILE A 162 -2.57 21.07 -10.93
N GLY A 163 -2.19 19.87 -11.36
CA GLY A 163 -2.94 19.10 -12.34
C GLY A 163 -3.79 18.00 -11.71
N ILE A 164 -5.11 18.08 -11.80
CA ILE A 164 -6.04 17.00 -11.46
C ILE A 164 -6.32 16.20 -12.72
N HIS A 165 -5.89 14.94 -12.79
CA HIS A 165 -6.02 14.13 -13.99
C HIS A 165 -6.65 12.75 -13.77
N GLY A 166 -7.09 12.14 -14.87
CA GLY A 166 -7.73 10.82 -14.89
C GLY A 166 -8.73 10.67 -16.03
N MET A 167 -9.24 9.46 -16.24
CA MET A 167 -10.17 9.15 -17.33
C MET A 167 -11.48 9.96 -17.28
N GLY A 168 -12.22 9.98 -18.40
CA GLY A 168 -13.52 10.65 -18.49
C GLY A 168 -14.52 10.11 -17.45
N GLY A 169 -15.36 11.00 -16.90
CA GLY A 169 -16.42 10.62 -15.96
C GLY A 169 -16.01 10.37 -14.50
N LEU A 170 -14.73 10.48 -14.15
CA LEU A 170 -14.23 10.25 -12.76
C LEU A 170 -14.64 11.32 -11.72
N GLY A 171 -15.26 12.43 -12.12
CA GLY A 171 -15.58 13.53 -11.20
C GLY A 171 -14.44 14.53 -10.97
N LYS A 172 -13.50 14.69 -11.92
CA LYS A 172 -12.42 15.71 -11.84
C LYS A 172 -12.97 17.12 -11.65
N THR A 173 -13.96 17.49 -12.47
CA THR A 173 -14.64 18.78 -12.42
C THR A 173 -15.35 18.97 -11.09
N THR A 174 -16.07 17.95 -10.62
CA THR A 174 -16.75 17.93 -9.32
C THR A 174 -15.77 18.14 -8.16
N LEU A 175 -14.64 17.43 -8.15
CA LEU A 175 -13.59 17.60 -7.15
C LEU A 175 -12.99 19.01 -7.18
N ALA A 176 -12.73 19.55 -8.37
CA ALA A 176 -12.20 20.91 -8.52
C ALA A 176 -13.19 21.98 -8.03
N LEU A 177 -14.49 21.80 -8.30
CA LEU A 177 -15.56 22.69 -7.82
C LEU A 177 -15.75 22.63 -6.30
N GLU A 178 -15.69 21.44 -5.71
CA GLU A 178 -15.75 21.29 -4.25
C GLU A 178 -14.58 22.04 -3.58
N VAL A 179 -13.36 21.82 -4.08
CA VAL A 179 -12.17 22.55 -3.62
C VAL A 179 -12.34 24.05 -3.81
N TYR A 180 -12.81 24.51 -4.98
CA TYR A 180 -13.06 25.92 -5.26
C TYR A 180 -13.97 26.56 -4.20
N ASN A 181 -15.10 25.92 -3.91
CA ASN A 181 -16.08 26.43 -2.95
C ASN A 181 -15.50 26.53 -1.54
N LEU A 182 -14.59 25.62 -1.17
CA LEU A 182 -13.93 25.62 0.15
C LEU A 182 -12.89 26.73 0.28
N ILE A 183 -12.12 27.03 -0.77
CA ILE A 183 -10.92 27.89 -0.64
C ILE A 183 -11.03 29.26 -1.28
N ALA A 184 -11.99 29.50 -2.18
CA ALA A 184 -12.07 30.75 -2.95
C ALA A 184 -12.02 32.01 -2.07
N LEU A 185 -12.58 31.96 -0.86
CA LEU A 185 -12.58 33.06 0.12
C LEU A 185 -11.19 33.56 0.54
N HIS A 186 -10.14 32.75 0.37
CA HIS A 186 -8.76 33.09 0.73
C HIS A 186 -8.01 33.86 -0.36
N PHE A 187 -8.66 34.16 -1.49
CA PHE A 187 -8.08 34.80 -2.67
C PHE A 187 -8.78 36.12 -2.98
N ASP A 188 -8.00 37.07 -3.50
CA ASP A 188 -8.49 38.38 -3.94
C ASP A 188 -9.55 38.21 -5.02
N GLU A 189 -9.23 37.38 -6.01
CA GLU A 189 -10.09 37.07 -7.14
C GLU A 189 -10.07 35.57 -7.42
N SER A 190 -11.18 35.06 -7.93
CA SER A 190 -11.29 33.65 -8.29
C SER A 190 -12.11 33.43 -9.56
N CYS A 191 -11.72 32.47 -10.38
CA CYS A 191 -12.40 32.16 -11.63
C CYS A 191 -12.38 30.65 -11.91
N PHE A 192 -13.54 30.12 -12.31
CA PHE A 192 -13.69 28.78 -12.85
C PHE A 192 -14.00 28.89 -14.34
N LEU A 193 -13.07 28.45 -15.19
CA LEU A 193 -13.24 28.35 -16.64
C LEU A 193 -13.67 26.94 -17.01
N GLN A 194 -14.96 26.77 -17.29
CA GLN A 194 -15.57 25.49 -17.64
C GLN A 194 -15.22 25.04 -19.07
N ASN A 195 -15.14 23.72 -19.30
CA ASN A 195 -15.11 23.10 -20.63
C ASN A 195 -14.13 23.75 -21.61
N VAL A 196 -12.90 24.03 -21.17
CA VAL A 196 -11.87 24.74 -21.95
C VAL A 196 -11.67 24.10 -23.33
N ARG A 197 -11.68 22.76 -23.42
CA ARG A 197 -11.64 22.05 -24.71
C ARG A 197 -12.72 22.53 -25.67
N GLU A 198 -13.98 22.49 -25.25
CA GLU A 198 -15.12 22.74 -26.13
C GLU A 198 -15.27 24.22 -26.45
N GLU A 199 -15.14 25.08 -25.43
CA GLU A 199 -15.24 26.53 -25.58
C GLU A 199 -14.13 27.10 -26.45
N SER A 200 -12.89 26.60 -26.31
CA SER A 200 -11.78 27.04 -27.18
C SER A 200 -11.94 26.56 -28.62
N ASN A 201 -12.48 25.35 -28.85
CA ASN A 201 -12.73 24.86 -30.20
C ASN A 201 -13.90 25.60 -30.88
N LYS A 202 -14.91 26.03 -30.11
CA LYS A 202 -16.11 26.70 -30.62
C LYS A 202 -15.92 28.20 -30.82
N HIS A 203 -15.26 28.88 -29.88
CA HIS A 203 -15.17 30.34 -29.83
C HIS A 203 -13.73 30.88 -29.89
N GLY A 204 -12.72 30.00 -29.84
CA GLY A 204 -11.30 30.37 -29.86
C GLY A 204 -10.75 30.77 -28.49
N LEU A 205 -9.41 30.79 -28.37
CA LEU A 205 -8.70 31.11 -27.12
C LEU A 205 -8.96 32.54 -26.63
N LYS A 206 -9.13 33.49 -27.56
CA LYS A 206 -9.45 34.89 -27.27
C LYS A 206 -10.72 35.01 -26.42
N HIS A 207 -11.74 34.20 -26.72
CA HIS A 207 -13.01 34.23 -25.99
C HIS A 207 -12.83 33.85 -24.52
N LEU A 208 -12.07 32.78 -24.25
CA LEU A 208 -11.75 32.33 -22.89
C LEU A 208 -10.96 33.38 -22.11
N GLN A 209 -9.99 34.05 -22.76
CA GLN A 209 -9.21 35.12 -22.13
C GLN A 209 -10.09 36.34 -21.79
N SER A 210 -11.03 36.73 -22.67
CA SER A 210 -12.00 37.79 -22.38
C SER A 210 -12.89 37.43 -21.18
N ILE A 211 -13.39 36.19 -21.08
CA ILE A 211 -14.17 35.73 -19.92
C ILE A 211 -13.34 35.81 -18.64
N LEU A 212 -12.12 35.29 -18.69
CA LEU A 212 -11.21 35.28 -17.54
C LEU A 212 -10.95 36.70 -17.02
N LEU A 213 -10.52 37.59 -17.91
CA LEU A 213 -10.22 38.97 -17.57
C LEU A 213 -11.47 39.71 -17.06
N SER A 214 -12.63 39.50 -17.69
CA SER A 214 -13.87 40.12 -17.23
C SER A 214 -14.27 39.65 -15.83
N LYS A 215 -14.09 38.37 -15.52
CA LYS A 215 -14.39 37.80 -14.20
C LYS A 215 -13.41 38.25 -13.12
N LEU A 216 -12.11 38.31 -13.41
CA LEU A 216 -11.07 38.64 -12.42
C LEU A 216 -10.80 40.15 -12.25
N LEU A 217 -11.19 40.97 -13.24
CA LEU A 217 -11.01 42.42 -13.18
C LEU A 217 -12.32 43.18 -12.94
N GLY A 218 -13.48 42.53 -13.14
CA GLY A 218 -14.79 43.18 -13.05
C GLY A 218 -15.10 44.12 -14.21
N GLU A 219 -14.22 44.21 -15.22
CA GLU A 219 -14.41 45.01 -16.42
C GLU A 219 -15.36 44.26 -17.39
N LYS A 220 -16.42 44.93 -17.85
CA LYS A 220 -17.31 44.39 -18.88
C LYS A 220 -16.73 44.70 -20.28
N ASP A 221 -16.98 43.81 -21.24
CA ASP A 221 -16.69 44.01 -22.67
C ASP A 221 -15.20 44.19 -23.06
N ILE A 222 -14.32 43.37 -22.49
CA ILE A 222 -12.89 43.34 -22.86
C ILE A 222 -12.72 42.80 -24.27
N THR A 223 -12.35 43.68 -25.20
CA THR A 223 -12.09 43.38 -26.60
C THR A 223 -10.59 43.19 -26.85
N LEU A 224 -10.17 41.94 -27.02
CA LEU A 224 -8.79 41.56 -27.38
C LEU A 224 -8.65 41.48 -28.91
N THR A 225 -7.51 41.81 -29.50
CA THR A 225 -7.25 41.65 -30.95
C THR A 225 -6.71 40.26 -31.29
N SER A 226 -5.94 39.66 -30.38
CA SER A 226 -5.30 38.34 -30.56
C SER A 226 -5.18 37.62 -29.22
N TRP A 227 -4.89 36.31 -29.26
CA TRP A 227 -4.66 35.57 -28.02
C TRP A 227 -3.32 35.93 -27.36
N GLN A 228 -2.33 36.40 -28.13
CA GLN A 228 -1.05 36.89 -27.62
C GLN A 228 -1.21 38.19 -26.82
N GLU A 229 -2.08 39.09 -27.28
CA GLU A 229 -2.46 40.28 -26.52
C GLU A 229 -3.18 39.90 -25.23
N GLY A 230 -4.10 38.94 -25.30
CA GLY A 230 -4.79 38.42 -24.11
C GLY A 230 -3.81 37.84 -23.08
N ALA A 231 -2.84 37.04 -23.53
CA ALA A 231 -1.78 36.48 -22.67
C ALA A 231 -0.96 37.58 -21.98
N SER A 232 -0.52 38.59 -22.73
CA SER A 232 0.24 39.73 -22.20
C SER A 232 -0.59 40.54 -21.20
N THR A 233 -1.89 40.70 -21.47
CA THR A 233 -2.83 41.41 -20.60
C THR A 233 -3.08 40.65 -19.29
N ILE A 234 -3.26 39.33 -19.35
CA ILE A 234 -3.39 38.45 -18.18
C ILE A 234 -2.16 38.59 -17.30
N GLN A 235 -0.96 38.39 -17.86
CA GLN A 235 0.29 38.52 -17.12
C GLN A 235 0.42 39.89 -16.45
N HIS A 236 0.25 40.97 -17.21
CA HIS A 236 0.43 42.32 -16.69
C HIS A 236 -0.55 42.69 -15.58
N ARG A 237 -1.81 42.23 -15.67
CA ARG A 237 -2.89 42.58 -14.74
C ARG A 237 -2.97 41.66 -13.52
N LEU A 238 -2.56 40.39 -13.63
CA LEU A 238 -2.69 39.40 -12.55
C LEU A 238 -1.41 39.13 -11.76
N GLN A 239 -0.23 39.54 -12.25
CA GLN A 239 1.08 39.35 -11.57
C GLN A 239 1.17 39.90 -10.14
N ARG A 240 0.23 40.76 -9.70
CA ARG A 240 0.18 41.37 -8.36
C ARG A 240 -1.06 41.00 -7.56
N LYS A 241 -1.95 40.15 -8.08
CA LYS A 241 -3.16 39.71 -7.40
C LYS A 241 -3.00 38.26 -6.94
N LYS A 242 -3.50 37.94 -5.74
CA LYS A 242 -3.61 36.56 -5.26
C LYS A 242 -4.86 35.92 -5.86
N VAL A 243 -4.68 35.08 -6.88
CA VAL A 243 -5.77 34.54 -7.70
C VAL A 243 -5.96 33.04 -7.48
N LEU A 244 -7.22 32.60 -7.41
CA LEU A 244 -7.60 31.19 -7.58
C LEU A 244 -8.19 30.96 -8.96
N LEU A 245 -7.51 30.18 -9.80
CA LEU A 245 -7.96 29.90 -11.16
C LEU A 245 -8.13 28.39 -11.38
N ILE A 246 -9.29 27.98 -11.90
CA ILE A 246 -9.53 26.59 -12.31
C ILE A 246 -9.79 26.54 -13.81
N LEU A 247 -9.02 25.72 -14.52
CA LEU A 247 -9.22 25.40 -15.93
C LEU A 247 -9.77 23.98 -16.04
N ASP A 248 -11.00 23.86 -16.51
CA ASP A 248 -11.68 22.56 -16.62
C ASP A 248 -11.54 21.96 -18.03
N ASP A 249 -11.27 20.66 -18.10
CA ASP A 249 -11.21 19.82 -19.30
C ASP A 249 -10.24 20.35 -20.38
N VAL A 250 -8.99 20.59 -19.99
CA VAL A 250 -7.92 21.04 -20.90
C VAL A 250 -7.34 19.87 -21.68
N ASN A 251 -7.14 20.01 -23.00
CA ASN A 251 -6.62 18.95 -23.86
C ASN A 251 -5.53 19.37 -24.87
N LYS A 252 -5.18 20.66 -24.94
CA LYS A 252 -4.15 21.18 -25.85
C LYS A 252 -3.17 22.08 -25.12
N ARG A 253 -1.89 22.00 -25.47
CA ARG A 253 -0.83 22.85 -24.87
C ARG A 253 -1.05 24.34 -25.12
N GLU A 254 -1.63 24.69 -26.26
CA GLU A 254 -1.96 26.07 -26.62
C GLU A 254 -2.95 26.72 -25.65
N GLN A 255 -3.89 25.94 -25.10
CA GLN A 255 -4.84 26.42 -24.08
C GLN A 255 -4.10 26.86 -22.81
N LEU A 256 -3.15 26.04 -22.34
CA LEU A 256 -2.32 26.38 -21.17
C LEU A 256 -1.40 27.57 -21.44
N LYS A 257 -0.75 27.60 -22.62
CA LYS A 257 0.11 28.74 -23.01
C LYS A 257 -0.64 30.06 -23.11
N ALA A 258 -1.91 30.04 -23.51
CA ALA A 258 -2.71 31.25 -23.66
C ALA A 258 -3.31 31.75 -22.34
N ILE A 259 -3.61 30.86 -21.38
CA ILE A 259 -4.40 31.20 -20.19
C ILE A 259 -3.57 31.16 -18.90
N VAL A 260 -2.67 30.20 -18.76
CA VAL A 260 -1.86 29.97 -17.54
C VAL A 260 -0.45 30.53 -17.71
N GLY A 261 0.18 30.29 -18.86
CA GLY A 261 1.52 30.81 -19.16
C GLY A 261 2.60 30.24 -18.24
N ARG A 262 3.33 31.11 -17.53
CA ARG A 262 4.32 30.75 -16.52
C ARG A 262 3.81 31.15 -15.12
N PRO A 263 4.34 30.57 -14.03
CA PRO A 263 3.90 30.92 -12.67
C PRO A 263 3.98 32.42 -12.33
N ASP A 264 4.88 33.17 -12.99
CA ASP A 264 5.06 34.62 -12.83
C ASP A 264 3.91 35.48 -13.42
N TRP A 265 2.90 34.85 -14.04
CA TRP A 265 1.69 35.54 -14.49
C TRP A 265 0.75 35.92 -13.35
N PHE A 266 0.92 35.31 -12.17
CA PHE A 266 0.04 35.50 -11.03
C PHE A 266 0.83 36.00 -9.81
N GLY A 267 0.16 36.71 -8.91
CA GLY A 267 0.79 37.18 -7.66
C GLY A 267 1.12 36.04 -6.69
N PRO A 268 2.06 36.26 -5.75
CA PRO A 268 2.38 35.29 -4.70
C PRO A 268 1.13 34.80 -3.95
N GLY A 269 1.14 33.52 -3.53
CA GLY A 269 -0.02 32.89 -2.91
C GLY A 269 -1.11 32.44 -3.89
N SER A 270 -0.99 32.70 -5.20
CA SER A 270 -1.99 32.26 -6.19
C SER A 270 -2.01 30.75 -6.37
N ARG A 271 -3.18 30.20 -6.71
CA ARG A 271 -3.39 28.76 -6.96
C ARG A 271 -4.08 28.55 -8.30
N VAL A 272 -3.50 27.70 -9.13
CA VAL A 272 -4.07 27.32 -10.42
C VAL A 272 -4.33 25.82 -10.43
N ILE A 273 -5.57 25.41 -10.71
CA ILE A 273 -5.96 24.00 -10.81
C ILE A 273 -6.32 23.71 -12.27
N ILE A 274 -5.71 22.69 -12.85
CA ILE A 274 -5.98 22.26 -14.22
C ILE A 274 -6.61 20.87 -14.16
N THR A 275 -7.82 20.70 -14.67
CA THR A 275 -8.40 19.37 -14.88
C THR A 275 -8.12 18.89 -16.29
N THR A 276 -7.68 17.64 -16.44
CA THR A 276 -7.38 17.06 -17.75
C THR A 276 -7.52 15.54 -17.77
N ARG A 277 -7.66 14.97 -18.96
CA ARG A 277 -7.54 13.52 -19.19
C ARG A 277 -6.12 13.10 -19.56
N ASP A 278 -5.25 14.07 -19.84
CA ASP A 278 -3.91 13.88 -20.41
C ASP A 278 -2.82 14.33 -19.43
N LYS A 279 -2.16 13.37 -18.78
CA LYS A 279 -1.05 13.60 -17.86
C LYS A 279 0.17 14.19 -18.56
N HIS A 280 0.41 13.83 -19.83
CA HIS A 280 1.54 14.35 -20.60
C HIS A 280 1.43 15.86 -20.80
N LEU A 281 0.20 16.35 -20.99
CA LEU A 281 -0.07 17.77 -21.14
C LEU A 281 0.41 18.59 -19.93
N LEU A 282 0.22 18.06 -18.71
CA LEU A 282 0.70 18.67 -17.47
C LEU A 282 2.22 18.71 -17.42
N LYS A 283 2.87 17.59 -17.76
CA LYS A 283 4.34 17.49 -17.82
C LYS A 283 4.94 18.45 -18.85
N CYS A 284 4.34 18.57 -20.03
CA CYS A 284 4.75 19.50 -21.10
C CYS A 284 4.62 20.98 -20.73
N HIS A 285 3.86 21.28 -19.69
CA HIS A 285 3.68 22.61 -19.12
C HIS A 285 4.35 22.76 -17.76
N GLU A 286 5.26 21.84 -17.42
CA GLU A 286 6.10 21.90 -16.20
C GLU A 286 5.27 21.95 -14.90
N VAL A 287 4.09 21.30 -14.91
CA VAL A 287 3.26 21.16 -13.71
C VAL A 287 3.85 20.06 -12.83
N GLU A 288 4.52 20.46 -11.74
CA GLU A 288 5.21 19.55 -10.82
C GLU A 288 4.25 18.78 -9.91
N ARG A 289 3.14 19.42 -9.48
CA ARG A 289 2.18 18.84 -8.53
C ARG A 289 0.98 18.29 -9.29
N THR A 290 0.77 16.98 -9.23
CA THR A 290 -0.37 16.33 -9.90
C THR A 290 -1.12 15.38 -8.97
N TYR A 291 -2.44 15.35 -9.11
CA TYR A 291 -3.34 14.43 -8.40
C TYR A 291 -4.12 13.57 -9.41
N GLU A 292 -4.00 12.25 -9.27
CA GLU A 292 -4.77 11.29 -10.08
C GLU A 292 -6.07 10.93 -9.34
N VAL A 293 -7.22 11.25 -9.95
CA VAL A 293 -8.54 11.01 -9.33
C VAL A 293 -8.81 9.51 -9.21
N LYS A 294 -9.25 9.10 -8.03
CA LYS A 294 -9.57 7.70 -7.70
C LYS A 294 -11.03 7.40 -8.05
N VAL A 295 -11.31 6.16 -8.46
CA VAL A 295 -12.68 5.67 -8.60
C VAL A 295 -13.37 5.65 -7.23
N LEU A 296 -14.70 5.74 -7.21
CA LEU A 296 -15.44 5.61 -5.95
C LEU A 296 -15.27 4.21 -5.39
N ASN A 297 -15.09 4.11 -4.08
CA ASN A 297 -15.18 2.84 -3.39
C ASN A 297 -16.62 2.29 -3.45
N HIS A 298 -16.79 1.00 -3.15
CA HIS A 298 -18.10 0.32 -3.26
C HIS A 298 -19.22 1.05 -2.53
N ASN A 299 -18.97 1.52 -1.31
CA ASN A 299 -19.97 2.20 -0.48
C ASN A 299 -20.38 3.56 -1.06
N ALA A 300 -19.41 4.37 -1.47
CA ALA A 300 -19.65 5.67 -2.10
C ALA A 300 -20.35 5.52 -3.46
N ALA A 301 -19.98 4.49 -4.24
CA ALA A 301 -20.63 4.18 -5.50
C ALA A 301 -22.10 3.78 -5.30
N LEU A 302 -22.37 2.92 -4.30
CA LEU A 302 -23.73 2.52 -3.93
C LEU A 302 -24.57 3.70 -3.46
N GLN A 303 -24.00 4.57 -2.62
CA GLN A 303 -24.70 5.76 -2.12
C GLN A 303 -25.05 6.73 -3.25
N LEU A 304 -24.10 7.02 -4.17
CA LEU A 304 -24.35 7.87 -5.33
C LEU A 304 -25.44 7.30 -6.24
N LEU A 305 -25.39 6.00 -6.54
CA LEU A 305 -26.41 5.32 -7.34
C LEU A 305 -27.79 5.41 -6.69
N THR A 306 -27.86 5.14 -5.38
CA THR A 306 -29.11 5.20 -4.60
C THR A 306 -29.74 6.58 -4.60
N TRP A 307 -28.94 7.64 -4.42
CA TRP A 307 -29.43 9.00 -4.49
C TRP A 307 -30.02 9.35 -5.86
N ASN A 308 -29.33 8.98 -6.94
CA ASN A 308 -29.81 9.23 -8.30
C ASN A 308 -31.06 8.40 -8.65
N ALA A 309 -31.14 7.16 -8.14
CA ALA A 309 -32.24 6.24 -8.42
C ALA A 309 -33.50 6.48 -7.58
N PHE A 310 -33.37 6.88 -6.32
CA PHE A 310 -34.49 6.94 -5.36
C PHE A 310 -34.66 8.31 -4.70
N LYS A 311 -33.69 9.22 -4.81
CA LYS A 311 -33.67 10.54 -4.16
C LYS A 311 -33.78 10.46 -2.62
N ARG A 312 -33.36 9.34 -2.03
CA ARG A 312 -33.34 9.08 -0.58
C ARG A 312 -32.33 7.99 -0.25
N GLU A 313 -31.82 8.00 0.98
CA GLU A 313 -30.78 7.06 1.43
C GLU A 313 -31.31 5.69 1.85
N LYS A 314 -32.56 5.59 2.33
CA LYS A 314 -33.17 4.32 2.71
C LYS A 314 -33.67 3.56 1.48
N ILE A 315 -33.14 2.35 1.32
CA ILE A 315 -33.41 1.44 0.20
C ILE A 315 -34.31 0.30 0.68
N ASP A 316 -35.20 -0.15 -0.20
CA ASP A 316 -35.90 -1.41 -0.01
C ASP A 316 -34.93 -2.59 -0.27
N PRO A 317 -34.75 -3.53 0.68
CA PRO A 317 -33.82 -4.65 0.54
C PRO A 317 -33.98 -5.46 -0.76
N SER A 318 -35.16 -5.45 -1.38
CA SER A 318 -35.40 -6.12 -2.67
C SER A 318 -34.55 -5.60 -3.84
N TYR A 319 -34.00 -4.38 -3.76
CA TYR A 319 -33.15 -3.81 -4.80
C TYR A 319 -31.65 -4.06 -4.57
N GLU A 320 -31.25 -4.60 -3.42
CA GLU A 320 -29.85 -4.69 -3.00
C GLU A 320 -28.98 -5.49 -3.98
N ASP A 321 -29.45 -6.63 -4.46
CA ASP A 321 -28.73 -7.43 -5.47
C ASP A 321 -28.50 -6.63 -6.77
N VAL A 322 -29.56 -6.01 -7.29
CA VAL A 322 -29.49 -5.33 -8.58
C VAL A 322 -28.66 -4.05 -8.50
N LEU A 323 -28.71 -3.33 -7.38
CA LEU A 323 -27.83 -2.20 -7.11
C LEU A 323 -26.35 -2.64 -7.08
N ASN A 324 -26.03 -3.73 -6.38
CA ASN A 324 -24.68 -4.25 -6.34
C ASN A 324 -24.19 -4.69 -7.74
N ARG A 325 -25.07 -5.26 -8.56
CA ARG A 325 -24.75 -5.59 -9.97
C ARG A 325 -24.48 -4.35 -10.83
N VAL A 326 -25.23 -3.26 -10.62
CA VAL A 326 -24.97 -1.97 -11.30
C VAL A 326 -23.65 -1.36 -10.83
N VAL A 327 -23.38 -1.34 -9.53
CA VAL A 327 -22.11 -0.83 -8.98
C VAL A 327 -20.93 -1.63 -9.55
N THR A 328 -21.08 -2.96 -9.65
CA THR A 328 -20.08 -3.84 -10.27
C THR A 328 -19.88 -3.53 -11.75
N TYR A 329 -20.95 -3.26 -12.51
CA TYR A 329 -20.85 -2.89 -13.93
C TYR A 329 -20.20 -1.52 -14.14
N ALA A 330 -20.56 -0.53 -13.32
CA ALA A 330 -20.04 0.82 -13.41
C ALA A 330 -18.58 0.93 -12.89
N SER A 331 -18.13 -0.06 -12.11
CA SER A 331 -16.78 -0.16 -11.52
C SER A 331 -16.35 1.11 -10.78
N GLY A 332 -17.30 1.74 -10.09
CA GLY A 332 -17.06 2.95 -9.28
C GLY A 332 -16.94 4.26 -10.09
N LEU A 333 -17.32 4.28 -11.36
CA LEU A 333 -17.31 5.49 -12.19
C LEU A 333 -18.53 6.41 -11.89
N PRO A 334 -18.36 7.61 -11.31
CA PRO A 334 -19.48 8.50 -10.92
C PRO A 334 -20.48 8.77 -12.03
N LEU A 335 -20.00 9.19 -13.20
CA LEU A 335 -20.85 9.53 -14.35
C LEU A 335 -21.75 8.36 -14.79
N ALA A 336 -21.21 7.15 -14.81
CA ALA A 336 -22.00 5.97 -15.18
C ALA A 336 -23.09 5.67 -14.14
N LEU A 337 -22.79 5.87 -12.85
CA LEU A 337 -23.74 5.67 -11.76
C LEU A 337 -24.87 6.71 -11.80
N GLU A 338 -24.55 7.96 -12.13
CA GLU A 338 -25.54 9.04 -12.29
C GLU A 338 -26.50 8.75 -13.45
N ILE A 339 -25.95 8.45 -14.64
CA ILE A 339 -26.76 8.15 -15.84
C ILE A 339 -27.62 6.92 -15.63
N ILE A 340 -27.05 5.83 -15.10
CA ILE A 340 -27.82 4.60 -14.85
C ILE A 340 -28.86 4.86 -13.75
N GLY A 341 -28.49 5.50 -12.65
CA GLY A 341 -29.42 5.81 -11.57
C GLY A 341 -30.61 6.64 -12.05
N SER A 342 -30.37 7.68 -12.84
CA SER A 342 -31.40 8.52 -13.46
C SER A 342 -32.32 7.69 -14.37
N ASN A 343 -31.75 6.85 -15.24
CA ASN A 343 -32.50 5.95 -16.13
C ASN A 343 -33.34 4.89 -15.39
N MET A 344 -33.01 4.63 -14.13
CA MET A 344 -33.68 3.64 -13.29
C MET A 344 -34.70 4.24 -12.32
N PHE A 345 -34.81 5.58 -12.26
CA PHE A 345 -35.75 6.28 -11.41
C PHE A 345 -37.19 5.82 -11.68
N GLY A 346 -37.86 5.34 -10.62
CA GLY A 346 -39.25 4.88 -10.68
C GLY A 346 -39.48 3.50 -11.33
N LYS A 347 -38.44 2.75 -11.69
CA LYS A 347 -38.57 1.39 -12.25
C LYS A 347 -38.62 0.32 -11.16
N SER A 348 -39.33 -0.78 -11.44
CA SER A 348 -39.39 -1.96 -10.57
C SER A 348 -38.10 -2.79 -10.64
N VAL A 349 -37.87 -3.68 -9.66
CA VAL A 349 -36.72 -4.62 -9.64
C VAL A 349 -36.55 -5.37 -10.96
N ALA A 350 -37.64 -5.92 -11.54
CA ALA A 350 -37.59 -6.61 -12.82
C ALA A 350 -37.16 -5.68 -13.99
N GLY A 351 -37.56 -4.41 -13.94
CA GLY A 351 -37.12 -3.40 -14.90
C GLY A 351 -35.62 -3.11 -14.78
N TRP A 352 -35.07 -3.11 -13.56
CA TRP A 352 -33.64 -2.98 -13.34
C TRP A 352 -32.86 -4.20 -13.84
N GLU A 353 -33.31 -5.41 -13.52
CA GLU A 353 -32.64 -6.65 -13.96
C GLU A 353 -32.53 -6.71 -15.48
N SER A 354 -33.61 -6.40 -16.18
CA SER A 354 -33.65 -6.34 -17.65
C SER A 354 -32.69 -5.28 -18.20
N ALA A 355 -32.69 -4.08 -17.63
CA ALA A 355 -31.81 -2.99 -18.06
C ALA A 355 -30.32 -3.26 -17.77
N VAL A 356 -29.98 -3.89 -16.64
CA VAL A 356 -28.60 -4.30 -16.33
C VAL A 356 -28.09 -5.34 -17.33
N GLU A 357 -28.91 -6.35 -17.67
CA GLU A 357 -28.52 -7.33 -18.67
C GLU A 357 -28.46 -6.75 -20.09
N HIS A 358 -29.27 -5.72 -20.38
CA HIS A 358 -29.12 -4.95 -21.59
C HIS A 358 -27.77 -4.20 -21.61
N TYR A 359 -27.43 -3.45 -20.55
CA TYR A 359 -26.19 -2.67 -20.48
C TYR A 359 -24.91 -3.50 -20.56
N LYS A 360 -24.92 -4.71 -19.99
CA LYS A 360 -23.80 -5.66 -20.14
C LYS A 360 -23.57 -6.10 -21.59
N ARG A 361 -24.61 -6.08 -22.43
CA ARG A 361 -24.52 -6.43 -23.85
C ARG A 361 -24.21 -5.22 -24.73
N ILE A 362 -24.89 -4.10 -24.46
CA ILE A 362 -24.78 -2.85 -25.21
C ILE A 362 -24.67 -1.71 -24.19
N PRO A 363 -23.53 -1.00 -24.10
CA PRO A 363 -23.41 0.12 -23.18
C PRO A 363 -24.43 1.21 -23.56
N ASN A 364 -24.84 2.01 -22.57
CA ASN A 364 -25.66 3.19 -22.81
C ASN A 364 -24.89 4.20 -23.71
N ASP A 365 -25.59 4.78 -24.68
CA ASP A 365 -24.99 5.66 -25.69
C ASP A 365 -24.34 6.92 -25.08
N GLU A 366 -24.94 7.51 -24.06
CA GLU A 366 -24.39 8.70 -23.38
C GLU A 366 -23.08 8.38 -22.64
N ILE A 367 -23.02 7.23 -21.95
CA ILE A 367 -21.79 6.74 -21.32
C ILE A 367 -20.71 6.49 -22.39
N LEU A 368 -21.10 5.88 -23.51
CA LEU A 368 -20.20 5.55 -24.60
C LEU A 368 -19.61 6.83 -25.22
N GLU A 369 -20.43 7.82 -25.56
CA GLU A 369 -20.00 9.09 -26.17
C GLU A 369 -18.98 9.82 -25.29
N ILE A 370 -19.24 9.94 -23.98
CA ILE A 370 -18.37 10.69 -23.07
C ILE A 370 -17.01 9.98 -22.88
N LEU A 371 -17.01 8.66 -22.79
CA LEU A 371 -15.78 7.87 -22.64
C LEU A 371 -15.00 7.78 -23.95
N LYS A 372 -15.69 7.75 -25.08
CA LYS A 372 -15.09 7.65 -26.43
C LYS A 372 -14.27 8.89 -26.81
N VAL A 373 -14.53 10.06 -26.21
CA VAL A 373 -13.75 11.29 -26.46
C VAL A 373 -12.23 11.07 -26.36
N SER A 374 -11.76 10.29 -25.38
CA SER A 374 -10.31 10.02 -25.22
C SER A 374 -9.77 9.07 -26.31
N PHE A 375 -10.60 8.15 -26.81
CA PHE A 375 -10.26 7.25 -27.91
C PHE A 375 -10.22 7.98 -29.25
N ASP A 376 -11.19 8.86 -29.51
CA ASP A 376 -11.28 9.60 -30.78
C ASP A 376 -10.09 10.56 -30.97
N ALA A 377 -9.47 11.01 -29.88
CA ALA A 377 -8.28 11.84 -29.88
C ALA A 377 -6.96 11.08 -30.18
N LEU A 378 -7.00 9.75 -30.30
CA LEU A 378 -5.83 8.93 -30.62
C LEU A 378 -5.52 8.93 -32.14
N GLY A 379 -4.25 8.75 -32.48
CA GLY A 379 -3.86 8.43 -33.86
C GLY A 379 -4.31 7.03 -34.28
N GLU A 380 -4.39 6.75 -35.58
CA GLU A 380 -4.93 5.48 -36.11
C GLU A 380 -4.22 4.23 -35.58
N GLU A 381 -2.88 4.23 -35.50
CA GLU A 381 -2.13 3.10 -34.94
C GLU A 381 -2.36 2.93 -33.44
N GLN A 382 -2.43 4.05 -32.70
CA GLN A 382 -2.73 4.07 -31.26
C GLN A 382 -4.14 3.55 -30.97
N LYS A 383 -5.13 3.86 -31.83
CA LYS A 383 -6.48 3.29 -31.74
C LYS A 383 -6.44 1.77 -31.87
N ASN A 384 -5.66 1.22 -32.80
CA ASN A 384 -5.55 -0.22 -32.95
C ASN A 384 -4.86 -0.87 -31.73
N VAL A 385 -3.78 -0.28 -31.21
CA VAL A 385 -3.13 -0.75 -29.98
C VAL A 385 -4.08 -0.72 -28.78
N PHE A 386 -4.85 0.35 -28.62
CA PHE A 386 -5.88 0.45 -27.58
C PHE A 386 -6.90 -0.69 -27.68
N LEU A 387 -7.40 -0.95 -28.89
CA LEU A 387 -8.34 -2.04 -29.14
C LEU A 387 -7.70 -3.38 -28.80
N ASP A 388 -6.50 -3.69 -29.29
CA ASP A 388 -5.81 -4.95 -29.02
C ASP A 388 -5.67 -5.21 -27.50
N ILE A 389 -5.33 -4.17 -26.72
CA ILE A 389 -5.28 -4.25 -25.26
C ILE A 389 -6.65 -4.53 -24.65
N ALA A 390 -7.69 -3.82 -25.10
CA ALA A 390 -9.06 -3.97 -24.60
C ALA A 390 -9.61 -5.40 -24.80
N PHE A 391 -9.21 -6.11 -25.87
CA PHE A 391 -9.70 -7.45 -26.12
C PHE A 391 -8.92 -8.54 -25.38
N CYS A 392 -7.58 -8.49 -25.39
CA CYS A 392 -6.78 -9.66 -25.02
C CYS A 392 -5.74 -9.41 -23.92
N LEU A 393 -5.32 -8.16 -23.71
CA LEU A 393 -4.07 -7.87 -22.97
C LEU A 393 -4.31 -7.24 -21.59
N LYS A 394 -5.56 -6.92 -21.25
CA LYS A 394 -5.94 -6.51 -19.89
C LYS A 394 -5.57 -7.60 -18.87
N GLY A 395 -4.89 -7.20 -17.79
CA GLY A 395 -4.44 -8.09 -16.72
C GLY A 395 -3.14 -8.85 -17.03
N CYS A 396 -2.54 -8.64 -18.21
CA CYS A 396 -1.26 -9.26 -18.57
C CYS A 396 -0.08 -8.43 -18.03
N LYS A 397 1.07 -9.08 -17.87
CA LYS A 397 2.33 -8.40 -17.53
C LYS A 397 2.74 -7.46 -18.67
N LEU A 398 3.19 -6.24 -18.36
CA LEU A 398 3.60 -5.23 -19.33
C LEU A 398 4.61 -5.77 -20.34
N THR A 399 5.61 -6.50 -19.88
CA THR A 399 6.61 -7.12 -20.76
C THR A 399 5.98 -8.06 -21.78
N GLU A 400 4.96 -8.82 -21.37
CA GLU A 400 4.23 -9.72 -22.26
C GLU A 400 3.37 -8.94 -23.27
N VAL A 401 2.72 -7.86 -22.82
CA VAL A 401 1.96 -6.95 -23.68
C VAL A 401 2.87 -6.28 -24.72
N GLU A 402 4.04 -5.79 -24.31
CA GLU A 402 5.05 -5.21 -25.22
C GLU A 402 5.52 -6.24 -26.25
N HIS A 403 5.77 -7.48 -25.85
CA HIS A 403 6.15 -8.56 -26.76
C HIS A 403 5.03 -8.93 -27.75
N MET A 404 3.79 -9.06 -27.28
CA MET A 404 2.63 -9.35 -28.13
C MET A 404 2.38 -8.24 -29.13
N LEU A 405 2.40 -6.97 -28.69
CA LEU A 405 2.23 -5.82 -29.59
C LEU A 405 3.40 -5.70 -30.57
N CYS A 406 4.64 -5.90 -30.13
CA CYS A 406 5.78 -5.92 -31.03
C CYS A 406 5.65 -7.00 -32.11
N SER A 407 5.05 -8.16 -31.79
CA SER A 407 4.80 -9.23 -32.76
C SER A 407 3.64 -8.95 -33.72
N LEU A 408 2.68 -8.10 -33.32
CA LEU A 408 1.54 -7.71 -34.15
C LEU A 408 1.90 -6.66 -35.21
N TYR A 409 2.77 -5.72 -34.82
CA TYR A 409 3.10 -4.52 -35.60
C TYR A 409 4.55 -4.49 -36.11
N ASP A 410 5.33 -5.54 -35.85
CA ASP A 410 6.75 -5.68 -36.23
C ASP A 410 7.63 -4.49 -35.79
N ASN A 411 7.25 -3.79 -34.72
CA ASN A 411 7.94 -2.62 -34.20
C ASN A 411 7.70 -2.44 -32.69
N CYS A 412 8.60 -1.73 -31.99
CA CYS A 412 8.45 -1.46 -30.57
C CYS A 412 7.24 -0.54 -30.32
N MET A 413 6.22 -1.06 -29.63
CA MET A 413 4.97 -0.34 -29.34
C MET A 413 4.99 0.39 -27.99
N LYS A 414 6.16 0.55 -27.36
CA LYS A 414 6.31 1.18 -26.05
C LYS A 414 5.78 2.63 -26.04
N HIS A 415 6.11 3.39 -27.08
CA HIS A 415 5.61 4.76 -27.22
C HIS A 415 4.07 4.81 -27.24
N HIS A 416 3.42 3.86 -27.91
CA HIS A 416 1.96 3.80 -28.00
C HIS A 416 1.34 3.44 -26.64
N ILE A 417 1.94 2.50 -25.91
CA ILE A 417 1.52 2.19 -24.53
C ILE A 417 1.65 3.44 -23.64
N ASP A 418 2.79 4.15 -23.72
CA ASP A 418 3.03 5.37 -22.94
C ASP A 418 1.96 6.44 -23.24
N VAL A 419 1.58 6.63 -24.52
CA VAL A 419 0.50 7.55 -24.91
C VAL A 419 -0.85 7.14 -24.30
N LEU A 420 -1.16 5.84 -24.24
CA LEU A 420 -2.41 5.36 -23.63
C LEU A 420 -2.41 5.55 -22.10
N VAL A 421 -1.26 5.38 -21.44
CA VAL A 421 -1.07 5.67 -20.02
C VAL A 421 -1.23 7.17 -19.76
N ASP A 422 -0.56 8.00 -20.55
CA ASP A 422 -0.61 9.46 -20.44
C ASP A 422 -2.03 9.99 -20.63
N LYS A 423 -2.81 9.42 -21.55
CA LYS A 423 -4.22 9.76 -21.78
C LYS A 423 -5.22 9.11 -20.81
N SER A 424 -4.72 8.48 -19.75
CA SER A 424 -5.52 7.81 -18.72
C SER A 424 -6.47 6.72 -19.25
N LEU A 425 -6.16 6.09 -20.38
CA LEU A 425 -6.95 4.99 -20.96
C LEU A 425 -6.56 3.63 -20.37
N ILE A 426 -5.30 3.48 -19.97
CA ILE A 426 -4.77 2.31 -19.27
C ILE A 426 -3.92 2.74 -18.07
N LYS A 427 -3.66 1.83 -17.15
CA LYS A 427 -2.72 2.02 -16.03
C LYS A 427 -1.76 0.84 -15.97
N VAL A 428 -0.52 1.09 -15.56
CA VAL A 428 0.44 0.02 -15.26
C VAL A 428 0.69 0.01 -13.75
N LYS A 429 0.21 -1.03 -13.06
CA LYS A 429 0.44 -1.21 -11.61
C LYS A 429 1.20 -2.49 -11.36
N HIS A 430 2.28 -2.42 -10.60
CA HIS A 430 3.12 -3.59 -10.28
C HIS A 430 3.51 -4.40 -11.55
N GLY A 431 3.73 -3.72 -12.68
CA GLY A 431 4.05 -4.35 -13.96
C GLY A 431 2.88 -5.03 -14.68
N ILE A 432 1.63 -4.84 -14.25
CA ILE A 432 0.43 -5.36 -14.92
C ILE A 432 -0.33 -4.24 -15.63
N VAL A 433 -0.77 -4.50 -16.86
CA VAL A 433 -1.59 -3.56 -17.64
C VAL A 433 -3.05 -3.68 -17.22
N GLU A 434 -3.58 -2.62 -16.64
CA GLU A 434 -4.97 -2.48 -16.23
C GLU A 434 -5.72 -1.53 -17.17
N MET A 435 -7.00 -1.81 -17.39
CA MET A 435 -7.94 -0.95 -18.10
C MET A 435 -9.25 -0.95 -17.31
N HIS A 436 -9.87 0.22 -17.17
CA HIS A 436 -11.17 0.31 -16.51
C HIS A 436 -12.24 -0.46 -17.31
N ASP A 437 -13.16 -1.15 -16.64
CA ASP A 437 -14.14 -2.04 -17.29
C ASP A 437 -14.98 -1.32 -18.35
N LEU A 438 -15.49 -0.13 -18.04
CA LEU A 438 -16.24 0.67 -19.02
C LEU A 438 -15.40 1.17 -20.21
N ILE A 439 -14.11 1.43 -20.03
CA ILE A 439 -13.20 1.78 -21.14
C ILE A 439 -12.98 0.55 -22.03
N GLN A 440 -12.86 -0.63 -21.43
CA GLN A 440 -12.80 -1.89 -22.17
C GLN A 440 -14.08 -2.15 -22.96
N VAL A 441 -15.25 -1.87 -22.37
CA VAL A 441 -16.55 -1.97 -23.04
C VAL A 441 -16.65 -1.01 -24.24
N VAL A 442 -16.14 0.22 -24.13
CA VAL A 442 -16.07 1.17 -25.26
C VAL A 442 -15.28 0.56 -26.43
N GLY A 443 -14.09 0.01 -26.17
CA GLY A 443 -13.29 -0.65 -27.21
C GLY A 443 -14.02 -1.83 -27.87
N ARG A 444 -14.71 -2.64 -27.05
CA ARG A 444 -15.53 -3.78 -27.52
C ARG A 444 -16.70 -3.34 -28.38
N GLU A 445 -17.38 -2.28 -27.99
CA GLU A 445 -18.51 -1.72 -28.74
C GLU A 445 -18.08 -1.17 -30.10
N ILE A 446 -16.95 -0.47 -30.16
CA ILE A 446 -16.39 0.06 -31.43
C ILE A 446 -16.14 -1.08 -32.43
N GLU A 447 -15.56 -2.20 -32.01
CA GLU A 447 -15.33 -3.34 -32.90
C GLU A 447 -16.63 -4.05 -33.28
N ARG A 448 -17.59 -4.16 -32.35
CA ARG A 448 -18.91 -4.74 -32.63
C ARG A 448 -19.64 -3.95 -33.73
N GLN A 449 -19.60 -2.62 -33.66
CA GLN A 449 -20.27 -1.71 -34.61
C GLN A 449 -19.72 -1.83 -36.05
N ARG A 450 -18.49 -2.30 -36.23
CA ARG A 450 -17.91 -2.53 -37.57
C ARG A 450 -18.62 -3.64 -38.34
N SER A 451 -19.16 -4.63 -37.64
CA SER A 451 -19.94 -5.72 -38.23
C SER A 451 -20.90 -6.31 -37.18
N PRO A 452 -22.07 -5.67 -36.97
CA PRO A 452 -23.00 -6.06 -35.91
C PRO A 452 -23.56 -7.47 -36.10
N GLU A 453 -24.01 -7.79 -37.32
CA GLU A 453 -24.73 -9.03 -37.64
C GLU A 453 -23.81 -10.20 -38.03
N GLU A 454 -22.59 -9.90 -38.50
CA GLU A 454 -21.66 -10.90 -39.00
C GLU A 454 -20.35 -10.86 -38.20
N PRO A 455 -20.25 -11.58 -37.06
CA PRO A 455 -19.03 -11.61 -36.25
C PRO A 455 -17.80 -12.05 -37.06
N GLY A 456 -17.96 -12.98 -38.02
CA GLY A 456 -16.88 -13.49 -38.86
C GLY A 456 -16.17 -12.43 -39.74
N LYS A 457 -16.73 -11.22 -39.86
CA LYS A 457 -16.15 -10.08 -40.60
C LYS A 457 -15.48 -9.02 -39.70
N ARG A 458 -15.45 -9.22 -38.38
CA ARG A 458 -14.73 -8.36 -37.43
C ARG A 458 -13.23 -8.68 -37.45
N LYS A 459 -12.39 -7.72 -37.06
CA LYS A 459 -10.95 -7.95 -36.89
C LYS A 459 -10.63 -8.69 -35.60
N ARG A 460 -11.44 -8.50 -34.56
CA ARG A 460 -11.18 -9.03 -33.21
C ARG A 460 -12.43 -9.69 -32.65
N LEU A 461 -12.27 -10.91 -32.13
CA LEU A 461 -13.35 -11.68 -31.52
C LEU A 461 -13.03 -11.98 -30.06
N TRP A 462 -13.99 -11.72 -29.16
CA TRP A 462 -13.85 -11.91 -27.72
C TRP A 462 -15.08 -12.49 -27.03
N LEU A 463 -16.26 -12.39 -27.66
CA LEU A 463 -17.50 -12.91 -27.08
C LEU A 463 -17.56 -14.43 -27.30
N PRO A 464 -17.70 -15.25 -26.23
CA PRO A 464 -17.72 -16.71 -26.39
C PRO A 464 -18.78 -17.21 -27.37
N LYS A 465 -20.00 -16.64 -27.32
CA LYS A 465 -21.09 -17.02 -28.23
C LYS A 465 -20.75 -16.79 -29.70
N ASP A 466 -20.19 -15.63 -30.01
CA ASP A 466 -19.82 -15.25 -31.37
C ASP A 466 -18.64 -16.10 -31.88
N ILE A 467 -17.64 -16.36 -31.03
CA ILE A 467 -16.49 -17.21 -31.38
C ILE A 467 -16.95 -18.64 -31.65
N ILE A 468 -17.78 -19.22 -30.78
CA ILE A 468 -18.31 -20.59 -30.97
C ILE A 468 -19.09 -20.68 -32.27
N HIS A 469 -19.98 -19.71 -32.57
CA HIS A 469 -20.71 -19.67 -33.84
C HIS A 469 -19.74 -19.58 -35.04
N VAL A 470 -18.75 -18.68 -34.99
CA VAL A 470 -17.76 -18.51 -36.07
C VAL A 470 -16.94 -19.77 -36.31
N LEU A 471 -16.51 -20.45 -35.25
CA LEU A 471 -15.71 -21.68 -35.33
C LEU A 471 -16.55 -22.90 -35.73
N LYS A 472 -17.79 -23.02 -35.23
CA LYS A 472 -18.70 -24.13 -35.55
C LYS A 472 -19.19 -24.07 -36.99
N ASP A 473 -19.66 -22.90 -37.41
CA ASP A 473 -20.28 -22.71 -38.73
C ASP A 473 -19.27 -22.32 -39.82
N ASN A 474 -17.98 -22.20 -39.48
CA ASN A 474 -16.89 -21.85 -40.39
C ASN A 474 -17.18 -20.57 -41.20
N THR A 475 -17.68 -19.55 -40.51
CA THR A 475 -18.06 -18.24 -41.07
C THR A 475 -16.95 -17.19 -40.94
N GLY A 476 -15.78 -17.59 -40.40
CA GLY A 476 -14.60 -16.75 -40.32
C GLY A 476 -14.10 -16.30 -41.69
N THR A 477 -13.60 -15.06 -41.75
CA THR A 477 -13.01 -14.47 -42.96
C THR A 477 -11.58 -14.02 -42.72
N SER A 478 -10.87 -13.68 -43.79
CA SER A 478 -9.51 -13.13 -43.72
C SER A 478 -9.42 -11.77 -43.02
N LYS A 479 -10.54 -11.17 -42.60
CA LYS A 479 -10.53 -9.96 -41.78
C LYS A 479 -10.12 -10.23 -40.33
N ILE A 480 -10.32 -11.44 -39.82
CA ILE A 480 -10.04 -11.78 -38.41
C ILE A 480 -8.52 -11.81 -38.20
N GLU A 481 -8.05 -10.99 -37.27
CA GLU A 481 -6.63 -10.89 -36.86
C GLU A 481 -6.43 -11.44 -35.44
N ILE A 482 -7.44 -11.36 -34.57
CA ILE A 482 -7.34 -11.74 -33.15
C ILE A 482 -8.58 -12.51 -32.70
N ILE A 483 -8.38 -13.67 -32.06
CA ILE A 483 -9.41 -14.43 -31.36
C ILE A 483 -8.94 -14.64 -29.92
N CYS A 484 -9.75 -14.18 -28.95
CA CYS A 484 -9.52 -14.42 -27.53
C CYS A 484 -10.78 -14.96 -26.87
N LEU A 485 -10.78 -16.26 -26.60
CA LEU A 485 -11.86 -16.99 -25.97
C LEU A 485 -11.46 -17.37 -24.55
N ASP A 486 -12.08 -16.74 -23.56
CA ASP A 486 -11.93 -17.13 -22.16
C ASP A 486 -13.26 -17.64 -21.63
N PHE A 487 -13.31 -18.94 -21.32
CA PHE A 487 -14.49 -19.54 -20.71
C PHE A 487 -14.52 -19.23 -19.20
N SER A 488 -15.66 -18.72 -18.73
CA SER A 488 -15.92 -18.66 -17.30
C SER A 488 -15.82 -20.06 -16.68
N ILE A 489 -15.42 -20.13 -15.41
CA ILE A 489 -15.26 -21.38 -14.64
C ILE A 489 -16.53 -22.25 -14.70
N SER A 490 -17.71 -21.64 -14.86
CA SER A 490 -19.00 -22.33 -15.01
C SER A 490 -19.10 -23.22 -16.25
N TYR A 491 -18.29 -22.99 -17.29
CA TYR A 491 -18.33 -23.74 -18.56
C TYR A 491 -17.30 -24.89 -18.62
N LYS A 492 -16.59 -25.20 -17.53
CA LYS A 492 -15.44 -26.14 -17.55
C LYS A 492 -15.74 -27.56 -18.04
N GLU A 493 -17.01 -27.97 -18.10
CA GLU A 493 -17.39 -29.35 -18.44
C GLU A 493 -17.99 -29.52 -19.84
N GLU A 494 -18.52 -28.46 -20.46
CA GLU A 494 -19.11 -28.55 -21.79
C GLU A 494 -18.01 -28.67 -22.85
N THR A 495 -18.13 -29.70 -23.70
CA THR A 495 -17.18 -29.90 -24.80
C THR A 495 -17.66 -29.10 -26.01
N VAL A 496 -16.86 -28.17 -26.47
CA VAL A 496 -17.15 -27.29 -27.59
C VAL A 496 -16.90 -28.04 -28.90
N GLU A 497 -17.94 -28.15 -29.72
CA GLU A 497 -17.82 -28.62 -31.09
C GLU A 497 -17.45 -27.45 -32.02
N PHE A 498 -16.48 -27.66 -32.90
CA PHE A 498 -16.14 -26.71 -33.94
C PHE A 498 -15.69 -27.41 -35.24
N ASN A 499 -15.65 -26.65 -36.33
CA ASN A 499 -15.16 -27.14 -37.61
C ASN A 499 -13.61 -27.17 -37.60
N GLU A 500 -13.01 -28.35 -37.82
CA GLU A 500 -11.55 -28.53 -37.82
C GLU A 500 -10.81 -27.66 -38.86
N ASN A 501 -11.52 -27.19 -39.89
CA ASN A 501 -11.02 -26.29 -40.94
C ASN A 501 -11.38 -24.81 -40.71
N ALA A 502 -11.93 -24.44 -39.55
CA ALA A 502 -12.40 -23.07 -39.27
C ALA A 502 -11.33 -22.00 -39.47
N PHE A 503 -10.07 -22.33 -39.16
CA PHE A 503 -8.95 -21.40 -39.28
C PHE A 503 -8.41 -21.27 -40.71
N MET A 504 -8.80 -22.14 -41.65
CA MET A 504 -8.31 -22.08 -43.05
C MET A 504 -8.69 -20.77 -43.76
N LYS A 505 -9.88 -20.22 -43.47
CA LYS A 505 -10.34 -18.95 -44.07
C LYS A 505 -9.79 -17.71 -43.37
N MET A 506 -9.17 -17.87 -42.20
CA MET A 506 -8.71 -16.77 -41.33
C MET A 506 -7.22 -16.48 -41.58
N GLU A 507 -6.86 -16.24 -42.84
CA GLU A 507 -5.48 -16.14 -43.31
C GLU A 507 -4.63 -15.08 -42.56
N ASN A 508 -5.27 -14.02 -42.04
CA ASN A 508 -4.60 -12.94 -41.30
C ASN A 508 -4.64 -13.10 -39.77
N LEU A 509 -5.05 -14.25 -39.25
CA LEU A 509 -5.08 -14.49 -37.81
C LEU A 509 -3.66 -14.48 -37.24
N LYS A 510 -3.39 -13.51 -36.35
CA LYS A 510 -2.09 -13.33 -35.68
C LYS A 510 -2.11 -13.81 -34.23
N ILE A 511 -3.24 -13.70 -33.53
CA ILE A 511 -3.37 -14.09 -32.12
C ILE A 511 -4.54 -15.04 -31.94
N LEU A 512 -4.27 -16.21 -31.37
CA LEU A 512 -5.26 -17.17 -30.94
C LEU A 512 -5.05 -17.52 -29.46
N ILE A 513 -5.98 -17.09 -28.62
CA ILE A 513 -5.99 -17.37 -27.17
C ILE A 513 -7.30 -18.09 -26.83
N ILE A 514 -7.19 -19.31 -26.30
CA ILE A 514 -8.30 -20.14 -25.85
C ILE A 514 -7.98 -20.62 -24.43
N ARG A 515 -8.72 -20.10 -23.45
CA ARG A 515 -8.57 -20.39 -22.02
C ARG A 515 -9.80 -21.13 -21.51
N ASN A 516 -9.59 -22.11 -20.64
CA ASN A 516 -10.64 -22.83 -19.91
C ASN A 516 -11.66 -23.61 -20.78
N GLY A 517 -11.49 -23.68 -22.11
CA GLY A 517 -12.39 -24.41 -23.01
C GLY A 517 -11.95 -25.85 -23.24
N LYS A 518 -12.90 -26.79 -23.24
CA LYS A 518 -12.66 -28.18 -23.62
C LYS A 518 -13.15 -28.39 -25.06
N PHE A 519 -12.25 -28.76 -25.96
CA PHE A 519 -12.58 -29.04 -27.36
C PHE A 519 -12.53 -30.56 -27.62
N SER A 520 -13.42 -31.08 -28.46
CA SER A 520 -13.49 -32.52 -28.75
C SER A 520 -12.36 -33.00 -29.66
N LYS A 521 -11.84 -32.12 -30.53
CA LYS A 521 -10.82 -32.40 -31.53
C LYS A 521 -9.91 -31.19 -31.70
N GLY A 522 -8.72 -31.35 -32.27
CA GLY A 522 -7.86 -30.22 -32.62
C GLY A 522 -8.08 -29.73 -34.05
N PRO A 523 -7.52 -28.57 -34.40
CA PRO A 523 -7.60 -28.01 -35.75
C PRO A 523 -6.72 -28.79 -36.73
N ASN A 524 -7.10 -28.78 -38.01
CA ASN A 524 -6.30 -29.37 -39.10
C ASN A 524 -5.36 -28.36 -39.77
N TYR A 525 -5.44 -27.09 -39.38
CA TYR A 525 -4.67 -26.01 -39.99
C TYR A 525 -4.53 -24.85 -39.01
N PHE A 526 -3.36 -24.22 -39.04
CA PHE A 526 -3.13 -22.87 -38.51
C PHE A 526 -2.52 -22.00 -39.62
N PRO A 527 -2.90 -20.72 -39.69
CA PRO A 527 -2.34 -19.81 -40.69
C PRO A 527 -0.86 -19.51 -40.42
N GLU A 528 -0.07 -19.40 -41.48
CA GLU A 528 1.36 -19.07 -41.43
C GLU A 528 1.63 -17.71 -40.75
N GLY A 529 0.63 -16.82 -40.75
CA GLY A 529 0.64 -15.52 -40.10
C GLY A 529 0.56 -15.56 -38.56
N LEU A 530 0.34 -16.73 -37.95
CA LEU A 530 0.10 -16.83 -36.51
C LEU A 530 1.36 -16.46 -35.69
N ARG A 531 1.21 -15.54 -34.73
CA ARG A 531 2.27 -15.00 -33.86
C ARG A 531 2.14 -15.46 -32.42
N VAL A 532 0.92 -15.59 -31.92
CA VAL A 532 0.62 -16.01 -30.54
C VAL A 532 -0.39 -17.14 -30.56
N LEU A 533 -0.01 -18.26 -29.94
CA LEU A 533 -0.86 -19.41 -29.72
C LEU A 533 -0.89 -19.74 -28.22
N GLU A 534 -2.00 -19.46 -27.56
CA GLU A 534 -2.27 -19.89 -26.20
C GLU A 534 -3.53 -20.76 -26.21
N TRP A 535 -3.39 -22.07 -25.98
CA TRP A 535 -4.53 -22.98 -26.03
C TRP A 535 -4.49 -23.96 -24.86
N HIS A 536 -5.28 -23.65 -23.83
CA HIS A 536 -5.44 -24.50 -22.66
C HIS A 536 -6.18 -25.77 -23.04
N ARG A 537 -5.70 -26.93 -22.58
CA ARG A 537 -6.31 -28.25 -22.88
C ARG A 537 -6.37 -28.52 -24.39
N TYR A 538 -5.31 -28.14 -25.11
CA TYR A 538 -5.21 -28.42 -26.54
C TYR A 538 -5.42 -29.93 -26.79
N PRO A 539 -6.44 -30.31 -27.59
CA PRO A 539 -6.96 -31.68 -27.59
C PRO A 539 -6.18 -32.66 -28.47
N SER A 540 -5.38 -32.16 -29.41
CA SER A 540 -4.57 -33.00 -30.29
C SER A 540 -3.21 -33.33 -29.68
N ASN A 541 -2.68 -34.51 -30.03
CA ASN A 541 -1.37 -34.97 -29.57
C ASN A 541 -0.20 -34.22 -30.22
N PHE A 542 -0.45 -33.59 -31.37
CA PHE A 542 0.52 -32.85 -32.18
C PHE A 542 -0.13 -31.58 -32.74
N LEU A 543 0.71 -30.60 -33.11
CA LEU A 543 0.28 -29.49 -33.98
C LEU A 543 0.00 -30.02 -35.40
N PRO A 544 -0.78 -29.29 -36.22
CA PRO A 544 -1.05 -29.68 -37.60
C PRO A 544 0.26 -29.87 -38.40
N SER A 545 0.37 -30.95 -39.16
CA SER A 545 1.60 -31.30 -39.90
C SER A 545 1.94 -30.32 -41.04
N ASN A 546 0.97 -29.56 -41.51
CA ASN A 546 1.10 -28.53 -42.54
C ASN A 546 1.36 -27.13 -41.96
N PHE A 547 1.48 -26.98 -40.65
CA PHE A 547 1.72 -25.70 -40.01
C PHE A 547 3.22 -25.37 -40.00
N ASP A 548 3.63 -24.33 -40.71
CA ASP A 548 4.98 -23.74 -40.61
C ASP A 548 4.97 -22.58 -39.59
N PRO A 549 5.51 -22.76 -38.38
CA PRO A 549 5.43 -21.78 -37.30
C PRO A 549 6.54 -20.72 -37.37
N ILE A 550 7.03 -20.37 -38.56
CA ILE A 550 8.16 -19.45 -38.76
C ILE A 550 7.96 -18.08 -38.10
N ASN A 551 6.70 -17.65 -37.98
CA ASN A 551 6.34 -16.36 -37.39
C ASN A 551 5.91 -16.45 -35.92
N LEU A 552 5.86 -17.65 -35.33
CA LEU A 552 5.34 -17.85 -33.98
C LEU A 552 6.32 -17.26 -32.95
N VAL A 553 5.81 -16.39 -32.08
CA VAL A 553 6.59 -15.68 -31.05
C VAL A 553 6.31 -16.23 -29.65
N ILE A 554 5.05 -16.58 -29.38
CA ILE A 554 4.59 -17.12 -28.10
C ILE A 554 3.77 -18.38 -28.37
N CYS A 555 4.14 -19.48 -27.73
CA CYS A 555 3.38 -20.72 -27.72
C CYS A 555 3.18 -21.21 -26.28
N LYS A 556 1.93 -21.33 -25.84
CA LYS A 556 1.56 -21.84 -24.52
C LYS A 556 0.45 -22.86 -24.66
N LEU A 557 0.74 -24.11 -24.32
CA LEU A 557 -0.19 -25.23 -24.46
C LEU A 557 -0.37 -25.95 -23.12
N PRO A 558 -0.85 -25.24 -22.07
CA PRO A 558 -0.96 -25.85 -20.76
C PRO A 558 -2.08 -26.89 -20.74
N ASP A 559 -1.92 -27.91 -19.90
CA ASP A 559 -2.88 -29.00 -19.73
C ASP A 559 -3.20 -29.75 -21.04
N SER A 560 -2.31 -29.70 -22.04
CA SER A 560 -2.54 -30.28 -23.36
C SER A 560 -2.34 -31.79 -23.41
N SER A 561 -2.91 -32.42 -24.44
CA SER A 561 -2.74 -33.85 -24.73
C SER A 561 -1.44 -34.17 -25.49
N ILE A 562 -0.52 -33.21 -25.61
CA ILE A 562 0.69 -33.35 -26.42
C ILE A 562 1.60 -34.43 -25.84
N LYS A 563 2.09 -35.31 -26.72
CA LYS A 563 3.03 -36.40 -26.37
C LYS A 563 4.48 -36.03 -26.65
N SER A 564 4.71 -35.33 -27.76
CA SER A 564 6.00 -34.80 -28.19
C SER A 564 5.75 -33.52 -28.97
N PHE A 565 6.61 -32.52 -28.78
CA PHE A 565 6.55 -31.26 -29.51
C PHE A 565 7.57 -31.27 -30.65
N GLU A 566 7.25 -31.99 -31.73
CA GLU A 566 8.09 -32.06 -32.92
C GLU A 566 7.54 -31.15 -34.02
N PHE A 567 8.37 -30.24 -34.54
CA PHE A 567 8.09 -29.54 -35.79
C PHE A 567 8.39 -30.48 -36.96
N HIS A 568 7.47 -31.38 -37.28
CA HIS A 568 7.56 -32.18 -38.50
C HIS A 568 7.37 -31.28 -39.74
N GLY A 569 8.38 -30.50 -40.15
CA GLY A 569 8.21 -29.64 -41.31
C GLY A 569 9.30 -28.65 -41.71
N SER A 570 10.28 -28.30 -40.87
CA SER A 570 11.26 -27.28 -41.29
C SER A 570 12.66 -27.44 -40.70
N SER A 571 13.65 -27.64 -41.58
CA SER A 571 15.08 -27.41 -41.32
C SER A 571 15.42 -25.91 -41.14
N LYS A 572 14.49 -25.10 -40.64
CA LYS A 572 14.65 -23.65 -40.46
C LYS A 572 14.54 -23.33 -38.98
N LYS A 573 15.58 -22.73 -38.42
CA LYS A 573 15.58 -22.14 -37.07
C LYS A 573 14.32 -21.30 -36.87
N LEU A 574 13.53 -21.60 -35.83
CA LEU A 574 12.36 -20.80 -35.44
C LEU A 574 12.83 -19.55 -34.73
N GLY A 575 13.37 -18.63 -35.52
CA GLY A 575 14.05 -17.43 -35.04
C GLY A 575 13.16 -16.46 -34.28
N HIS A 576 11.83 -16.55 -34.37
CA HIS A 576 10.94 -15.59 -33.69
C HIS A 576 10.41 -16.09 -32.34
N LEU A 577 10.51 -17.38 -32.03
CA LEU A 577 9.94 -17.95 -30.82
C LEU A 577 10.72 -17.50 -29.58
N THR A 578 10.02 -16.86 -28.65
CA THR A 578 10.59 -16.29 -27.41
C THR A 578 10.02 -16.91 -26.14
N VAL A 579 8.78 -17.42 -26.19
CA VAL A 579 8.11 -18.05 -25.05
C VAL A 579 7.53 -19.39 -25.49
N LEU A 580 7.89 -20.45 -24.76
CA LEU A 580 7.39 -21.80 -24.99
C LEU A 580 6.98 -22.44 -23.66
N LYS A 581 5.69 -22.80 -23.51
CA LYS A 581 5.16 -23.38 -22.26
C LYS A 581 4.31 -24.62 -22.49
N PHE A 582 4.61 -25.68 -21.74
CA PHE A 582 3.92 -26.97 -21.73
C PHE A 582 3.49 -27.39 -20.32
N ASP A 583 3.14 -26.43 -19.48
CA ASP A 583 2.80 -26.72 -18.08
C ASP A 583 1.60 -27.69 -17.97
N ARG A 584 1.67 -28.67 -17.07
CA ARG A 584 0.65 -29.71 -16.79
C ARG A 584 0.33 -30.62 -17.98
N CYS A 585 1.26 -30.79 -18.93
CA CYS A 585 1.08 -31.74 -20.03
C CYS A 585 1.27 -33.19 -19.55
N LYS A 586 0.15 -33.88 -19.28
CA LYS A 586 0.14 -35.20 -18.63
C LYS A 586 0.77 -36.33 -19.44
N PHE A 587 0.81 -36.21 -20.77
CA PHE A 587 1.33 -37.24 -21.67
C PHE A 587 2.70 -36.90 -22.25
N LEU A 588 3.27 -35.74 -21.91
CA LEU A 588 4.58 -35.33 -22.36
C LEU A 588 5.64 -36.18 -21.65
N THR A 589 6.35 -37.03 -22.40
CA THR A 589 7.35 -37.96 -21.83
C THR A 589 8.77 -37.45 -21.99
N GLN A 590 9.03 -36.61 -22.99
CA GLN A 590 10.34 -36.04 -23.27
C GLN A 590 10.23 -34.61 -23.81
N ILE A 591 11.21 -33.76 -23.49
CA ILE A 591 11.43 -32.50 -24.21
C ILE A 591 12.45 -32.76 -25.33
N PRO A 592 12.11 -32.50 -26.60
CA PRO A 592 13.00 -32.78 -27.74
C PRO A 592 14.08 -31.69 -27.91
N ASP A 593 14.93 -31.86 -28.94
CA ASP A 593 15.94 -30.88 -29.34
C ASP A 593 15.33 -29.49 -29.61
N VAL A 594 15.85 -28.48 -28.91
CA VAL A 594 15.48 -27.06 -29.02
C VAL A 594 16.62 -26.18 -29.55
N SER A 595 17.66 -26.78 -30.14
CA SER A 595 18.81 -26.06 -30.72
C SER A 595 18.41 -25.06 -31.82
N ASP A 596 17.27 -25.31 -32.47
CA ASP A 596 16.66 -24.44 -33.48
C ASP A 596 15.87 -23.25 -32.91
N LEU A 597 15.86 -23.05 -31.58
CA LEU A 597 15.16 -21.96 -30.89
C LEU A 597 16.13 -20.88 -30.31
N PRO A 598 16.97 -20.22 -31.14
CA PRO A 598 18.06 -19.37 -30.65
C PRO A 598 17.61 -18.10 -29.89
N ASN A 599 16.34 -17.72 -30.02
CA ASN A 599 15.77 -16.52 -29.40
C ASN A 599 14.84 -16.81 -28.22
N LEU A 600 14.77 -18.07 -27.77
CA LEU A 600 13.95 -18.47 -26.64
C LEU A 600 14.40 -17.77 -25.36
N ARG A 601 13.46 -17.15 -24.64
CA ARG A 601 13.67 -16.40 -23.39
C ARG A 601 12.99 -17.04 -22.20
N GLU A 602 11.83 -17.66 -22.40
CA GLU A 602 11.12 -18.40 -21.36
C GLU A 602 10.76 -19.80 -21.87
N LEU A 603 11.18 -20.82 -21.12
CA LEU A 603 10.82 -22.21 -21.33
C LEU A 603 10.23 -22.79 -20.04
N SER A 604 9.04 -23.37 -20.13
CA SER A 604 8.32 -23.89 -18.97
C SER A 604 7.64 -25.21 -19.31
N PHE A 605 7.76 -26.19 -18.42
CA PHE A 605 7.08 -27.48 -18.51
C PHE A 605 6.74 -27.99 -17.10
N GLU A 606 6.20 -27.11 -16.28
CA GLU A 606 5.85 -27.40 -14.88
C GLU A 606 4.80 -28.51 -14.78
N ASP A 607 4.80 -29.29 -13.70
CA ASP A 607 3.82 -30.32 -13.38
C ASP A 607 3.57 -31.35 -14.51
N CYS A 608 4.58 -31.60 -15.37
CA CYS A 608 4.50 -32.66 -16.37
C CYS A 608 4.75 -34.04 -15.71
N GLU A 609 3.68 -34.69 -15.26
CA GLU A 609 3.71 -35.93 -14.47
C GLU A 609 4.36 -37.14 -15.18
N SER A 610 4.41 -37.14 -16.51
CA SER A 610 4.98 -38.22 -17.32
C SER A 610 6.37 -37.91 -17.87
N LEU A 611 6.91 -36.71 -17.60
CA LEU A 611 8.19 -36.28 -18.16
C LEU A 611 9.36 -37.02 -17.49
N VAL A 612 10.15 -37.72 -18.30
CA VAL A 612 11.29 -38.54 -17.83
C VAL A 612 12.63 -37.99 -18.33
N ALA A 613 12.66 -37.43 -19.54
CA ALA A 613 13.89 -36.99 -20.20
C ALA A 613 13.77 -35.58 -20.77
N VAL A 614 14.88 -34.86 -20.78
CA VAL A 614 14.99 -33.49 -21.29
C VAL A 614 16.27 -33.43 -22.12
N ASP A 615 16.18 -33.01 -23.38
CA ASP A 615 17.32 -32.95 -24.29
C ASP A 615 18.38 -31.91 -23.86
N ASP A 616 19.65 -32.21 -24.13
CA ASP A 616 20.81 -31.39 -23.75
C ASP A 616 20.82 -30.00 -24.38
N SER A 617 20.20 -29.84 -25.55
CA SER A 617 20.12 -28.55 -26.26
C SER A 617 19.54 -27.42 -25.42
N ILE A 618 18.65 -27.73 -24.45
CA ILE A 618 18.10 -26.74 -23.51
C ILE A 618 19.21 -26.03 -22.74
N GLY A 619 20.25 -26.76 -22.35
CA GLY A 619 21.39 -26.26 -21.60
C GLY A 619 22.22 -25.20 -22.33
N PHE A 620 22.07 -25.06 -23.65
CA PHE A 620 22.89 -24.19 -24.47
C PHE A 620 22.14 -22.95 -25.02
N LEU A 621 20.90 -22.72 -24.59
CA LEU A 621 20.07 -21.58 -25.01
C LEU A 621 20.56 -20.25 -24.42
N LYS A 622 21.51 -19.59 -25.10
CA LYS A 622 22.20 -18.37 -24.60
C LYS A 622 21.30 -17.17 -24.26
N LYS A 623 20.07 -17.10 -24.78
CA LYS A 623 19.10 -16.01 -24.51
C LYS A 623 18.02 -16.39 -23.49
N LEU A 624 18.04 -17.62 -22.97
CA LEU A 624 17.05 -18.09 -22.01
C LEU A 624 17.21 -17.36 -20.67
N LYS A 625 16.15 -16.71 -20.22
CA LYS A 625 16.07 -15.97 -18.96
C LYS A 625 15.32 -16.73 -17.89
N LYS A 626 14.32 -17.53 -18.25
CA LYS A 626 13.53 -18.33 -17.31
C LYS A 626 13.40 -19.76 -17.81
N LEU A 627 13.76 -20.70 -16.93
CA LEU A 627 13.60 -22.13 -17.14
C LEU A 627 12.87 -22.73 -15.94
N SER A 628 11.77 -23.42 -16.18
CA SER A 628 11.00 -24.09 -15.12
C SER A 628 10.62 -25.52 -15.50
N ALA A 629 10.95 -26.43 -14.60
CA ALA A 629 10.54 -27.84 -14.57
C ALA A 629 9.87 -28.19 -13.23
N TYR A 630 9.32 -27.20 -12.54
CA TYR A 630 8.68 -27.37 -11.23
C TYR A 630 7.73 -28.58 -11.22
N GLY A 631 7.79 -29.45 -10.22
CA GLY A 631 6.80 -30.51 -10.05
C GLY A 631 6.89 -31.67 -11.07
N CYS A 632 7.94 -31.76 -11.89
CA CYS A 632 8.17 -32.90 -12.79
C CYS A 632 8.63 -34.15 -12.01
N ARG A 633 7.68 -34.87 -11.41
CA ARG A 633 7.96 -35.94 -10.42
C ARG A 633 8.71 -37.16 -10.94
N LYS A 634 8.66 -37.45 -12.25
CA LYS A 634 9.35 -38.60 -12.88
C LYS A 634 10.68 -38.24 -13.54
N LEU A 635 11.08 -36.97 -13.49
CA LEU A 635 12.30 -36.50 -14.12
C LEU A 635 13.51 -37.00 -13.32
N THR A 636 14.30 -37.90 -13.91
CA THR A 636 15.42 -38.58 -13.22
C THR A 636 16.75 -37.84 -13.33
N SER A 637 16.93 -37.11 -14.44
CA SER A 637 18.14 -36.32 -14.73
C SER A 637 17.74 -35.01 -15.41
N PHE A 638 18.62 -34.01 -15.31
CA PHE A 638 18.46 -32.73 -15.98
C PHE A 638 19.74 -32.42 -16.77
N PRO A 639 19.65 -31.88 -17.99
CA PRO A 639 20.81 -31.62 -18.83
C PRO A 639 21.78 -30.59 -18.20
N PRO A 640 23.07 -30.64 -18.55
CA PRO A 640 24.05 -29.67 -18.09
C PRO A 640 23.71 -28.25 -18.58
N LEU A 641 23.93 -27.24 -17.75
CA LEU A 641 23.52 -25.87 -18.00
C LEU A 641 24.71 -24.96 -18.34
N ASN A 642 24.57 -24.22 -19.43
CA ASN A 642 25.46 -23.14 -19.86
C ASN A 642 24.65 -21.94 -20.34
N LEU A 643 23.81 -21.41 -19.44
CA LEU A 643 22.78 -20.42 -19.70
C LEU A 643 23.16 -19.04 -19.14
N THR A 644 24.07 -18.35 -19.83
CA THR A 644 24.64 -17.07 -19.37
C THR A 644 23.60 -15.97 -19.11
N SER A 645 22.43 -16.01 -19.76
CA SER A 645 21.35 -15.03 -19.56
C SER A 645 20.29 -15.44 -18.52
N LEU A 646 20.45 -16.59 -17.87
CA LEU A 646 19.41 -17.14 -16.99
C LEU A 646 19.27 -16.28 -15.73
N GLU A 647 18.05 -15.81 -15.47
CA GLU A 647 17.67 -15.01 -14.31
C GLU A 647 16.88 -15.86 -13.29
N THR A 648 16.15 -16.89 -13.76
CA THR A 648 15.31 -17.75 -12.92
C THR A 648 15.41 -19.20 -13.37
N LEU A 649 15.75 -20.07 -12.41
CA LEU A 649 15.71 -21.53 -12.55
C LEU A 649 14.77 -22.09 -11.48
N GLN A 650 13.80 -22.91 -11.90
CA GLN A 650 12.89 -23.57 -10.97
C GLN A 650 12.87 -25.08 -11.24
N LEU A 651 13.37 -25.86 -10.28
CA LEU A 651 13.40 -27.33 -10.32
C LEU A 651 12.69 -27.95 -9.11
N SER A 652 12.10 -27.15 -8.23
CA SER A 652 11.47 -27.64 -7.00
C SER A 652 10.43 -28.74 -7.27
N SER A 653 10.28 -29.67 -6.34
CA SER A 653 9.37 -30.82 -6.41
C SER A 653 9.64 -31.81 -7.55
N CYS A 654 10.84 -31.78 -8.16
CA CYS A 654 11.33 -32.87 -9.01
C CYS A 654 11.81 -34.05 -8.13
N SER A 655 10.87 -34.81 -7.57
CA SER A 655 11.16 -35.80 -6.53
C SER A 655 12.03 -36.99 -6.97
N SER A 656 12.14 -37.27 -8.27
CA SER A 656 12.99 -38.34 -8.80
C SER A 656 14.36 -37.87 -9.31
N LEU A 657 14.66 -36.58 -9.22
CA LEU A 657 15.92 -36.03 -9.71
C LEU A 657 17.08 -36.45 -8.80
N GLU A 658 18.01 -37.26 -9.31
CA GLU A 658 19.10 -37.83 -8.50
C GLU A 658 20.27 -36.87 -8.26
N TYR A 659 20.54 -35.98 -9.20
CA TYR A 659 21.65 -35.00 -9.14
C TYR A 659 21.18 -33.65 -9.65
N PHE A 660 21.70 -32.57 -9.05
CA PHE A 660 21.53 -31.24 -9.60
C PHE A 660 22.35 -31.11 -10.91
N PRO A 661 21.86 -30.40 -11.95
CA PRO A 661 22.57 -30.29 -13.22
C PRO A 661 23.96 -29.64 -13.07
N GLU A 662 24.93 -30.14 -13.85
CA GLU A 662 26.25 -29.51 -13.93
C GLU A 662 26.17 -28.12 -14.57
N ILE A 663 26.95 -27.17 -14.05
CA ILE A 663 27.02 -25.80 -14.58
C ILE A 663 28.34 -25.61 -15.35
N LEU A 664 28.31 -25.69 -16.68
CA LEU A 664 29.53 -25.75 -17.52
C LEU A 664 30.26 -24.41 -17.71
N GLY A 665 29.66 -23.29 -17.31
CA GLY A 665 30.26 -21.96 -17.45
C GLY A 665 29.64 -20.93 -16.49
N GLU A 666 30.27 -19.77 -16.37
CA GLU A 666 29.84 -18.73 -15.42
C GLU A 666 28.44 -18.19 -15.75
N MET A 667 27.57 -18.17 -14.73
CA MET A 667 26.19 -17.69 -14.81
C MET A 667 26.00 -16.49 -13.87
N GLU A 668 26.19 -15.28 -14.39
CA GLU A 668 26.21 -14.04 -13.62
C GLU A 668 24.82 -13.42 -13.37
N ASN A 669 23.79 -13.85 -14.12
CA ASN A 669 22.47 -13.20 -14.12
C ASN A 669 21.48 -13.78 -13.11
N ILE A 670 21.70 -15.00 -12.62
CA ILE A 670 20.85 -15.63 -11.62
C ILE A 670 21.15 -15.03 -10.25
N ARG A 671 20.14 -14.46 -9.59
CA ARG A 671 20.30 -13.77 -8.29
C ARG A 671 19.77 -14.56 -7.11
N GLU A 672 18.67 -15.30 -7.33
CA GLU A 672 18.04 -16.11 -6.31
C GLU A 672 17.77 -17.51 -6.87
N LEU A 673 18.05 -18.53 -6.07
CA LEU A 673 17.75 -19.92 -6.37
C LEU A 673 17.08 -20.54 -5.14
N ARG A 674 15.80 -20.89 -5.29
CA ARG A 674 14.98 -21.50 -4.23
C ARG A 674 14.55 -22.87 -4.70
N LEU A 675 15.04 -23.91 -4.03
CA LEU A 675 14.78 -25.29 -4.36
C LEU A 675 14.12 -25.98 -3.17
N THR A 676 12.94 -26.53 -3.40
CA THR A 676 12.16 -27.21 -2.37
C THR A 676 11.82 -28.63 -2.80
N GLY A 677 11.98 -29.61 -1.91
CA GLY A 677 11.54 -30.99 -2.17
C GLY A 677 12.34 -31.73 -3.25
N LEU A 678 13.65 -31.51 -3.33
CA LEU A 678 14.56 -32.26 -4.20
C LEU A 678 15.21 -33.43 -3.46
N TYR A 679 15.28 -34.63 -4.05
CA TYR A 679 15.98 -35.79 -3.45
C TYR A 679 17.37 -36.03 -4.06
N ILE A 680 18.05 -34.96 -4.44
CA ILE A 680 19.39 -35.04 -5.04
C ILE A 680 20.42 -35.55 -4.01
N LYS A 681 21.44 -36.28 -4.46
CA LYS A 681 22.49 -36.82 -3.58
C LYS A 681 23.49 -35.75 -3.14
N GLU A 682 23.92 -34.91 -4.08
CA GLU A 682 24.92 -33.86 -3.87
C GLU A 682 24.66 -32.66 -4.80
N LEU A 683 25.19 -31.49 -4.42
CA LEU A 683 25.40 -30.39 -5.35
C LEU A 683 26.78 -30.54 -6.03
N PRO A 684 26.88 -30.48 -7.36
CA PRO A 684 28.15 -30.68 -8.06
C PRO A 684 29.13 -29.54 -7.75
N PHE A 685 30.45 -29.79 -7.84
CA PHE A 685 31.48 -28.75 -7.68
C PHE A 685 31.26 -27.55 -8.61
N SER A 686 30.76 -27.81 -9.82
CA SER A 686 30.41 -26.79 -10.81
C SER A 686 29.35 -25.79 -10.34
N PHE A 687 28.63 -26.04 -9.25
CA PHE A 687 27.67 -25.11 -8.65
C PHE A 687 28.29 -23.74 -8.30
N GLN A 688 29.59 -23.69 -8.03
CA GLN A 688 30.32 -22.42 -7.80
C GLN A 688 30.30 -21.48 -9.03
N ASN A 689 30.03 -22.00 -10.22
CA ASN A 689 29.93 -21.22 -11.47
C ASN A 689 28.68 -20.34 -11.51
N LEU A 690 27.77 -20.46 -10.53
CA LEU A 690 26.66 -19.51 -10.33
C LEU A 690 27.17 -18.21 -9.68
N THR A 691 28.12 -17.55 -10.34
CA THR A 691 28.89 -16.41 -9.82
C THR A 691 28.04 -15.19 -9.43
N GLY A 692 26.85 -15.04 -10.00
CA GLY A 692 25.93 -13.95 -9.69
C GLY A 692 24.96 -14.19 -8.53
N LEU A 693 24.94 -15.41 -7.98
CA LEU A 693 23.93 -15.87 -7.02
C LEU A 693 24.11 -15.18 -5.66
N ARG A 694 23.05 -14.52 -5.18
CA ARG A 694 23.02 -13.79 -3.90
C ARG A 694 22.29 -14.56 -2.81
N LEU A 695 21.22 -15.25 -3.18
CA LEU A 695 20.39 -16.03 -2.27
C LEU A 695 20.25 -17.47 -2.76
N LEU A 696 20.60 -18.41 -1.89
CA LEU A 696 20.33 -19.84 -2.08
C LEU A 696 19.42 -20.33 -0.96
N ALA A 697 18.27 -20.91 -1.31
CA ALA A 697 17.36 -21.54 -0.35
C ALA A 697 17.11 -23.01 -0.72
N LEU A 698 17.32 -23.92 0.22
CA LEU A 698 17.17 -25.37 0.07
C LEU A 698 16.22 -25.93 1.14
N SER A 699 14.97 -26.20 0.80
CA SER A 699 13.96 -26.64 1.77
C SER A 699 13.52 -28.08 1.52
N GLY A 700 13.51 -28.92 2.55
CA GLY A 700 13.08 -30.31 2.46
C GLY A 700 13.82 -31.09 1.37
N CYS A 701 15.10 -30.75 1.15
CA CYS A 701 15.92 -31.43 0.16
C CYS A 701 16.60 -32.64 0.82
N GLY A 702 16.58 -33.80 0.15
CA GLY A 702 17.29 -35.00 0.57
C GLY A 702 18.82 -34.95 0.39
N ILE A 703 19.37 -33.75 0.17
CA ILE A 703 20.79 -33.49 -0.06
C ILE A 703 21.62 -34.12 1.04
N VAL A 704 22.54 -35.00 0.64
CA VAL A 704 23.49 -35.63 1.56
C VAL A 704 24.72 -34.74 1.70
N GLN A 705 25.14 -34.08 0.62
CA GLN A 705 26.47 -33.49 0.54
C GLN A 705 26.46 -32.10 -0.11
N LEU A 706 27.00 -31.11 0.60
CA LEU A 706 27.24 -29.75 0.11
C LEU A 706 28.75 -29.48 0.01
N PRO A 707 29.28 -28.99 -1.13
CA PRO A 707 30.70 -28.72 -1.26
C PRO A 707 31.10 -27.46 -0.48
N CYS A 708 32.29 -27.48 0.15
CA CYS A 708 32.83 -26.30 0.83
C CYS A 708 33.05 -25.10 -0.13
N SER A 709 33.08 -25.32 -1.45
CA SER A 709 33.19 -24.27 -2.47
C SER A 709 32.01 -23.29 -2.49
N LEU A 710 30.86 -23.64 -1.90
CA LEU A 710 29.75 -22.69 -1.71
C LEU A 710 30.18 -21.44 -0.93
N ALA A 711 31.09 -21.60 0.03
CA ALA A 711 31.64 -20.48 0.78
C ALA A 711 32.54 -19.55 -0.06
N MET A 712 33.01 -20.02 -1.22
CA MET A 712 33.87 -19.28 -2.14
C MET A 712 33.07 -18.51 -3.21
N MET A 713 31.74 -18.65 -3.24
CA MET A 713 30.90 -17.93 -4.19
C MET A 713 30.94 -16.42 -3.92
N PRO A 714 31.31 -15.60 -4.92
CA PRO A 714 31.71 -14.21 -4.69
C PRO A 714 30.57 -13.27 -4.26
N GLU A 715 29.34 -13.54 -4.71
CA GLU A 715 28.16 -12.70 -4.49
C GLU A 715 27.17 -13.32 -3.48
N LEU A 716 27.43 -14.52 -2.96
CA LEU A 716 26.51 -15.22 -2.08
C LEU A 716 26.40 -14.48 -0.73
N SER A 717 25.27 -13.81 -0.52
CA SER A 717 25.00 -13.01 0.69
C SER A 717 24.12 -13.75 1.70
N SER A 718 23.27 -14.66 1.22
CA SER A 718 22.25 -15.31 2.04
C SER A 718 22.09 -16.79 1.69
N PHE A 719 22.19 -17.64 2.70
CA PHE A 719 22.04 -19.08 2.58
C PHE A 719 20.97 -19.58 3.54
N TYR A 720 19.93 -20.22 3.02
CA TYR A 720 18.84 -20.79 3.78
C TYR A 720 18.73 -22.27 3.49
N THR A 721 18.53 -23.05 4.53
CA THR A 721 18.25 -24.47 4.41
C THR A 721 17.43 -24.92 5.58
N ASP A 722 16.42 -25.72 5.29
CA ASP A 722 15.47 -26.20 6.28
C ASP A 722 15.08 -27.65 5.94
N TYR A 723 14.91 -28.48 6.97
CA TYR A 723 14.51 -29.89 6.81
C TYR A 723 15.44 -30.74 5.92
N CYS A 724 16.73 -30.39 5.83
CA CYS A 724 17.75 -31.12 5.08
C CYS A 724 18.52 -32.12 5.99
N ASN A 725 17.88 -33.22 6.36
CA ASN A 725 18.33 -34.14 7.45
C ASN A 725 19.58 -34.99 7.18
N ARG A 726 20.13 -34.99 5.95
CA ARG A 726 21.28 -35.82 5.56
C ARG A 726 22.55 -35.00 5.33
N TRP A 727 22.52 -33.71 5.63
CA TRP A 727 23.58 -32.77 5.26
C TRP A 727 24.91 -33.07 5.95
N GLN A 728 25.96 -33.22 5.13
CA GLN A 728 27.37 -33.18 5.50
C GLN A 728 28.17 -32.23 4.58
N TRP A 729 29.24 -31.65 5.10
CA TRP A 729 30.22 -30.90 4.29
C TRP A 729 31.14 -31.87 3.55
N ILE A 730 31.38 -31.63 2.25
CA ILE A 730 32.48 -32.28 1.51
C ILE A 730 33.67 -31.31 1.47
N GLU A 731 34.83 -31.79 1.92
CA GLU A 731 36.12 -31.12 1.69
C GLU A 731 36.60 -31.33 0.25
N LEU A 732 37.30 -30.33 -0.27
CA LEU A 732 37.93 -30.37 -1.60
C LEU A 732 38.89 -31.56 -1.65
N GLU A 733 38.90 -32.32 -2.74
CA GLU A 733 39.89 -33.39 -2.92
C GLU A 733 41.31 -32.79 -2.92
N GLU A 734 42.31 -33.55 -2.41
CA GLU A 734 43.74 -33.18 -2.40
C GLU A 734 44.25 -32.94 -3.83
N GLY A 735 44.08 -31.71 -4.31
CA GLY A 735 44.32 -31.31 -5.71
C GLY A 735 43.58 -30.02 -6.08
N GLU A 736 42.40 -29.81 -5.50
CA GLU A 736 41.59 -28.59 -5.68
C GLU A 736 41.94 -27.48 -4.66
N GLU A 737 42.65 -27.83 -3.58
CA GLU A 737 43.17 -26.89 -2.57
C GLU A 737 44.17 -25.85 -3.11
N LYS A 738 44.71 -26.05 -4.33
CA LYS A 738 45.63 -25.10 -4.95
C LYS A 738 45.01 -23.73 -5.23
N LEU A 739 43.69 -23.58 -5.11
CA LEU A 739 43.01 -22.29 -5.16
C LEU A 739 42.94 -21.61 -3.77
N GLY A 740 44.11 -21.31 -3.21
CA GLY A 740 44.37 -20.14 -2.37
C GLY A 740 43.58 -19.97 -1.05
N SER A 741 44.31 -20.08 0.06
CA SER A 741 44.17 -19.23 1.26
C SER A 741 42.73 -18.83 1.65
N ILE A 742 42.07 -19.64 2.49
CA ILE A 742 40.89 -19.31 3.33
C ILE A 742 40.16 -18.03 2.87
N ILE A 743 39.55 -18.06 1.69
CA ILE A 743 38.65 -16.97 1.29
C ILE A 743 37.42 -17.16 2.17
N SER A 744 37.27 -16.31 3.19
CA SER A 744 36.05 -16.27 3.99
C SER A 744 34.90 -15.81 3.12
N SER A 745 33.76 -16.49 3.26
CA SER A 745 32.51 -16.12 2.61
C SER A 745 32.10 -14.71 3.02
N LYS A 746 31.52 -13.96 2.08
CA LYS A 746 30.87 -12.67 2.35
C LYS A 746 29.42 -12.82 2.82
N ALA A 747 28.92 -14.04 2.98
CA ALA A 747 27.54 -14.27 3.38
C ALA A 747 27.26 -13.64 4.74
N GLN A 748 26.25 -12.78 4.78
CA GLN A 748 25.81 -12.06 5.97
C GLN A 748 24.70 -12.81 6.70
N LEU A 749 23.98 -13.70 6.01
CA LEU A 749 22.87 -14.44 6.56
C LEU A 749 23.02 -15.94 6.28
N PHE A 750 22.97 -16.74 7.33
CA PHE A 750 23.03 -18.20 7.26
C PHE A 750 21.92 -18.80 8.14
N CYS A 751 21.00 -19.54 7.53
CA CYS A 751 19.94 -20.26 8.23
C CYS A 751 20.02 -21.75 7.89
N ALA A 752 20.11 -22.61 8.89
CA ALA A 752 20.09 -24.06 8.80
C ALA A 752 19.18 -24.63 9.90
N THR A 753 17.88 -24.72 9.63
CA THR A 753 16.88 -25.09 10.63
C THR A 753 16.41 -26.53 10.44
N ASN A 754 16.18 -27.27 11.54
CA ASN A 754 15.67 -28.65 11.50
C ASN A 754 16.47 -29.56 10.54
N CYS A 755 17.80 -29.44 10.50
CA CYS A 755 18.66 -30.16 9.55
C CYS A 755 19.38 -31.37 10.19
N ASN A 756 19.04 -31.73 11.44
CA ASN A 756 19.69 -32.83 12.19
C ASN A 756 21.22 -32.65 12.34
N LEU A 757 21.70 -31.41 12.40
CA LEU A 757 23.13 -31.10 12.53
C LEU A 757 23.64 -31.41 13.95
N CYS A 758 24.89 -31.87 14.06
CA CYS A 758 25.60 -32.12 15.32
C CYS A 758 26.88 -31.27 15.42
N ASP A 759 27.61 -31.36 16.53
CA ASP A 759 28.77 -30.50 16.82
C ASP A 759 29.89 -30.54 15.76
N ASP A 760 30.03 -31.64 15.02
CA ASP A 760 31.01 -31.79 13.92
C ASP A 760 30.77 -30.79 12.78
N PHE A 761 29.55 -30.25 12.64
CA PHE A 761 29.21 -29.20 11.68
C PHE A 761 30.14 -27.99 11.78
N PHE A 762 30.56 -27.64 13.01
CA PHE A 762 31.43 -26.50 13.27
C PHE A 762 32.91 -26.79 12.96
N LEU A 763 33.31 -28.06 12.75
CA LEU A 763 34.72 -28.42 12.53
C LEU A 763 35.16 -28.21 11.08
N ALA A 764 34.24 -28.26 10.12
CA ALA A 764 34.49 -28.28 8.68
C ALA A 764 34.05 -26.96 7.98
N GLY A 765 33.12 -27.04 7.03
CA GLY A 765 32.78 -25.98 6.09
C GLY A 765 32.25 -24.69 6.72
N PHE A 766 31.57 -24.75 7.87
CA PHE A 766 31.00 -23.56 8.52
C PHE A 766 32.06 -22.53 8.92
N LYS A 767 33.29 -22.94 9.28
CA LYS A 767 34.39 -22.01 9.64
C LYS A 767 34.70 -20.97 8.56
N ARG A 768 34.32 -21.24 7.31
CA ARG A 768 34.51 -20.31 6.18
C ARG A 768 33.50 -19.16 6.18
N PHE A 769 32.41 -19.23 6.95
CA PHE A 769 31.37 -18.20 7.05
C PHE A 769 31.64 -17.16 8.16
N ALA A 770 32.87 -16.64 8.22
CA ALA A 770 33.31 -15.73 9.29
C ALA A 770 32.60 -14.34 9.31
N HIS A 771 32.00 -13.92 8.19
CA HIS A 771 31.28 -12.65 8.05
C HIS A 771 29.77 -12.73 8.32
N VAL A 772 29.27 -13.87 8.80
CA VAL A 772 27.85 -14.04 9.10
C VAL A 772 27.42 -13.06 10.20
N GLY A 773 26.38 -12.26 9.91
CA GLY A 773 25.76 -11.34 10.84
C GLY A 773 24.49 -11.87 11.47
N TYR A 774 23.77 -12.73 10.75
CA TYR A 774 22.57 -13.41 11.20
C TYR A 774 22.73 -14.92 11.01
N LEU A 775 22.69 -15.67 12.10
CA LEU A 775 22.86 -17.12 12.13
C LEU A 775 21.67 -17.77 12.82
N ASN A 776 20.88 -18.55 12.08
CA ASN A 776 19.81 -19.37 12.64
C ASN A 776 20.13 -20.85 12.44
N LEU A 777 20.25 -21.58 13.53
CA LEU A 777 20.60 -23.00 13.62
C LEU A 777 19.54 -23.77 14.43
N SER A 778 18.30 -23.29 14.43
CA SER A 778 17.24 -23.85 15.26
C SER A 778 16.85 -25.30 14.91
N GLY A 779 16.37 -26.06 15.88
CA GLY A 779 15.88 -27.43 15.71
C GLY A 779 16.96 -28.46 15.36
N ASN A 780 18.21 -28.23 15.75
CA ASN A 780 19.33 -29.15 15.50
C ASN A 780 19.81 -29.87 16.78
N ASN A 781 20.73 -30.83 16.64
CA ASN A 781 21.21 -31.71 17.71
C ASN A 781 22.59 -31.30 18.26
N PHE A 782 22.85 -30.00 18.33
CA PHE A 782 24.08 -29.49 18.96
C PHE A 782 24.08 -29.78 20.45
N THR A 783 25.24 -30.20 20.98
CA THR A 783 25.44 -30.36 22.43
C THR A 783 26.24 -29.22 23.02
N ILE A 784 27.11 -28.58 22.22
CA ILE A 784 28.00 -27.50 22.66
C ILE A 784 28.02 -26.40 21.61
N LEU A 785 27.93 -25.12 22.03
CA LEU A 785 28.40 -23.99 21.24
C LEU A 785 29.91 -23.79 21.47
N PRO A 786 30.78 -24.08 20.48
CA PRO A 786 32.23 -24.06 20.66
C PRO A 786 32.79 -22.65 20.89
N GLU A 787 34.00 -22.57 21.44
CA GLU A 787 34.68 -21.30 21.75
C GLU A 787 34.94 -20.42 20.50
N PHE A 788 35.01 -21.04 19.32
CA PHE A 788 35.13 -20.35 18.02
C PHE A 788 34.07 -19.25 17.81
N PHE A 789 32.89 -19.33 18.43
CA PHE A 789 31.89 -18.27 18.33
C PHE A 789 32.38 -16.90 18.84
N LYS A 790 33.39 -16.85 19.72
CA LYS A 790 34.06 -15.59 20.13
C LYS A 790 34.77 -14.89 18.97
N GLU A 791 35.17 -15.64 17.94
CA GLU A 791 35.91 -15.13 16.77
C GLU A 791 35.00 -14.54 15.69
N LEU A 792 33.67 -14.75 15.79
CA LEU A 792 32.69 -14.24 14.84
C LEU A 792 32.38 -12.76 15.08
N GLN A 793 33.29 -11.89 14.64
CA GLN A 793 33.26 -10.43 14.88
C GLN A 793 32.07 -9.69 14.25
N PHE A 794 31.31 -10.33 13.36
CA PHE A 794 30.17 -9.72 12.67
C PHE A 794 28.82 -10.24 13.14
N LEU A 795 28.79 -11.29 13.97
CA LEU A 795 27.57 -12.00 14.35
C LEU A 795 26.76 -11.19 15.37
N ARG A 796 25.63 -10.66 14.91
CA ARG A 796 24.66 -9.87 15.69
C ARG A 796 23.48 -10.70 16.17
N THR A 797 23.04 -11.68 15.39
CA THR A 797 21.89 -12.51 15.75
C THR A 797 22.26 -13.98 15.70
N LEU A 798 22.11 -14.68 16.84
CA LEU A 798 22.32 -16.11 16.95
C LEU A 798 21.07 -16.79 17.50
N ASP A 799 20.42 -17.59 16.67
CA ASP A 799 19.27 -18.40 17.05
C ASP A 799 19.66 -19.88 17.01
N VAL A 800 19.60 -20.53 18.16
CA VAL A 800 19.77 -21.97 18.38
C VAL A 800 18.55 -22.57 19.10
N SER A 801 17.39 -21.94 18.92
CA SER A 801 16.11 -22.41 19.43
C SER A 801 15.83 -23.87 19.09
N ASP A 802 15.09 -24.57 19.94
CA ASP A 802 14.70 -25.98 19.73
C ASP A 802 15.88 -26.96 19.58
N CYS A 803 17.10 -26.55 19.95
CA CYS A 803 18.24 -27.47 20.08
C CYS A 803 18.15 -28.22 21.41
N GLU A 804 17.33 -29.27 21.46
CA GLU A 804 16.95 -29.98 22.71
C GLU A 804 18.16 -30.58 23.46
N HIS A 805 19.26 -30.87 22.76
CA HIS A 805 20.48 -31.45 23.32
C HIS A 805 21.56 -30.43 23.74
N LEU A 806 21.32 -29.13 23.54
CA LEU A 806 22.32 -28.11 23.82
C LEU A 806 22.55 -27.97 25.33
N GLN A 807 23.77 -28.26 25.78
CA GLN A 807 24.18 -28.29 27.18
C GLN A 807 25.07 -27.12 27.58
N GLU A 808 26.06 -26.78 26.76
CA GLU A 808 27.14 -25.87 27.14
C GLU A 808 27.33 -24.76 26.10
N ILE A 809 27.51 -23.51 26.56
CA ILE A 809 27.98 -22.39 25.75
C ILE A 809 29.41 -22.05 26.17
N ARG A 810 30.39 -22.28 25.28
CA ARG A 810 31.81 -21.97 25.55
C ARG A 810 32.25 -20.60 25.06
N GLY A 811 31.50 -20.02 24.13
CA GLY A 811 31.81 -18.72 23.55
C GLY A 811 30.55 -18.02 23.03
N LEU A 812 30.45 -16.72 23.30
CA LEU A 812 29.48 -15.83 22.68
C LEU A 812 30.23 -14.80 21.82
N PRO A 813 29.68 -14.39 20.66
CA PRO A 813 30.23 -13.31 19.86
C PRO A 813 30.28 -11.97 20.64
N PRO A 814 31.29 -11.11 20.40
CA PRO A 814 31.50 -9.89 21.18
C PRO A 814 30.49 -8.76 20.90
N ILE A 815 29.85 -8.76 19.73
CA ILE A 815 28.89 -7.72 19.32
C ILE A 815 27.47 -8.28 19.13
N LEU A 816 27.16 -9.36 19.84
CA LEU A 816 25.87 -10.02 19.73
C LEU A 816 24.76 -9.05 20.19
N GLU A 817 23.72 -8.90 19.39
CA GLU A 817 22.55 -8.06 19.67
C GLU A 817 21.34 -8.92 20.08
N TYR A 818 21.26 -10.16 19.60
CA TYR A 818 20.18 -11.09 19.90
C TYR A 818 20.67 -12.54 19.98
N PHE A 819 20.32 -13.22 21.06
CA PHE A 819 20.59 -14.63 21.30
C PHE A 819 19.31 -15.37 21.69
N ASP A 820 18.99 -16.44 20.97
CA ASP A 820 17.83 -17.28 21.26
C ASP A 820 18.22 -18.75 21.40
N ALA A 821 18.01 -19.30 22.58
CA ALA A 821 18.20 -20.71 22.92
C ALA A 821 16.92 -21.30 23.56
N ARG A 822 15.76 -20.77 23.21
CA ARG A 822 14.47 -21.33 23.62
C ARG A 822 14.36 -22.84 23.35
N ASN A 823 13.58 -23.52 24.18
CA ASN A 823 13.40 -24.99 24.18
C ASN A 823 14.70 -25.84 24.26
N CYS A 824 15.86 -25.26 24.57
CA CYS A 824 17.09 -26.03 24.84
C CYS A 824 17.05 -26.71 26.22
N VAL A 825 16.28 -27.80 26.34
CA VAL A 825 15.96 -28.46 27.62
C VAL A 825 17.18 -29.00 28.38
N SER A 826 18.29 -29.26 27.69
CA SER A 826 19.49 -29.85 28.26
C SER A 826 20.48 -28.82 28.85
N PHE A 827 20.10 -27.54 28.92
CA PHE A 827 21.02 -26.47 29.33
C PHE A 827 21.60 -26.71 30.72
N THR A 828 22.93 -26.63 30.84
CA THR A 828 23.62 -26.79 32.13
C THR A 828 23.41 -25.57 33.01
N SER A 829 23.45 -25.78 34.34
CA SER A 829 23.40 -24.68 35.31
C SER A 829 24.50 -23.65 35.11
N SER A 830 25.68 -24.08 34.64
CA SER A 830 26.80 -23.19 34.30
C SER A 830 26.46 -22.24 33.15
N SER A 831 25.76 -22.73 32.13
CA SER A 831 25.36 -21.90 30.98
C SER A 831 24.22 -20.96 31.37
N THR A 832 23.26 -21.43 32.18
CA THR A 832 22.23 -20.55 32.76
C THR A 832 22.84 -19.45 33.61
N SER A 833 23.81 -19.77 34.49
CA SER A 833 24.45 -18.75 35.34
C SER A 833 25.29 -17.77 34.53
N MET A 834 25.91 -18.22 33.43
CA MET A 834 26.62 -17.35 32.49
C MET A 834 25.66 -16.33 31.85
N LEU A 835 24.49 -16.78 31.35
CA LEU A 835 23.49 -15.89 30.72
C LEU A 835 22.77 -14.98 31.72
N LEU A 836 22.70 -15.35 33.02
CA LEU A 836 22.13 -14.53 34.09
C LEU A 836 23.14 -13.57 34.75
N ASN A 837 24.39 -13.54 34.29
CA ASN A 837 25.43 -12.70 34.86
C ASN A 837 25.11 -11.21 34.70
N GLN A 838 25.18 -10.44 35.79
CA GLN A 838 24.90 -9.00 35.80
C GLN A 838 25.83 -8.21 34.86
N GLU A 839 27.13 -8.49 34.85
CA GLU A 839 28.12 -7.79 34.02
C GLU A 839 27.85 -7.96 32.52
N LEU A 840 27.29 -9.11 32.10
CA LEU A 840 26.92 -9.36 30.70
C LEU A 840 25.82 -8.39 30.23
N HIS A 841 24.80 -8.17 31.06
CA HIS A 841 23.69 -7.26 30.76
C HIS A 841 24.07 -5.79 30.99
N GLU A 842 24.94 -5.51 31.97
CA GLU A 842 25.49 -4.17 32.20
C GLU A 842 26.49 -3.73 31.13
N ALA A 843 27.21 -4.66 30.48
CA ALA A 843 28.00 -4.38 29.28
C ALA A 843 27.12 -3.99 28.08
N GLY A 844 25.92 -4.58 27.97
CA GLY A 844 24.81 -4.09 27.13
C GLY A 844 24.75 -4.57 25.69
N GLY A 845 23.61 -4.26 25.05
CA GLY A 845 23.35 -4.45 23.62
C GLY A 845 22.67 -5.77 23.25
N THR A 846 22.81 -6.81 24.07
CA THR A 846 22.34 -8.17 23.70
C THR A 846 21.01 -8.53 24.38
N GLN A 847 20.04 -8.96 23.59
CA GLN A 847 18.84 -9.62 24.07
C GLN A 847 19.07 -11.13 24.20
N PHE A 848 18.51 -11.75 25.24
CA PHE A 848 18.66 -13.17 25.50
C PHE A 848 17.31 -13.85 25.76
N VAL A 849 17.05 -14.93 25.04
CA VAL A 849 15.92 -15.84 25.28
C VAL A 849 16.48 -17.23 25.59
N PHE A 850 16.16 -17.80 26.75
CA PHE A 850 16.63 -19.14 27.12
C PHE A 850 15.74 -19.79 28.19
N PRO A 851 15.84 -21.11 28.44
CA PRO A 851 15.05 -21.78 29.47
C PRO A 851 15.41 -21.26 30.87
N GLY A 852 14.41 -20.88 31.65
CA GLY A 852 14.63 -20.35 32.98
C GLY A 852 13.34 -19.95 33.70
N THR A 853 13.32 -20.19 35.01
CA THR A 853 12.14 -20.03 35.87
C THR A 853 12.34 -19.05 37.02
N ARG A 854 13.51 -18.40 37.11
CA ARG A 854 13.89 -17.55 38.25
C ARG A 854 14.40 -16.20 37.77
N ILE A 855 13.92 -15.15 38.41
CA ILE A 855 14.51 -13.82 38.29
C ILE A 855 15.77 -13.78 39.17
N PRO A 856 16.94 -13.34 38.66
CA PRO A 856 18.12 -13.12 39.48
C PRO A 856 17.87 -12.14 40.62
N GLU A 857 18.56 -12.32 41.75
CA GLU A 857 18.43 -11.46 42.92
C GLU A 857 18.87 -10.00 42.67
N TRP A 858 19.68 -9.75 41.63
CA TRP A 858 20.18 -8.41 41.30
C TRP A 858 19.14 -7.51 40.60
N PHE A 859 17.95 -8.03 40.25
CA PHE A 859 16.84 -7.20 39.76
C PHE A 859 16.24 -6.35 40.88
N ASP A 860 16.13 -5.04 40.65
CA ASP A 860 15.67 -4.06 41.66
C ASP A 860 14.21 -4.25 42.06
N GLN A 861 13.36 -4.68 41.12
CA GLN A 861 11.95 -4.95 41.35
C GLN A 861 11.55 -6.26 40.67
N GLN A 862 10.78 -7.09 41.38
CA GLN A 862 10.21 -8.33 40.87
C GLN A 862 8.70 -8.28 41.06
N SER A 863 7.95 -8.60 40.02
CA SER A 863 6.48 -8.58 39.99
C SER A 863 5.98 -9.95 39.51
N SER A 864 4.94 -10.47 40.15
CA SER A 864 4.22 -11.66 39.68
C SER A 864 3.12 -11.33 38.66
N GLY A 865 3.03 -10.07 38.21
CA GLY A 865 2.01 -9.59 37.27
C GLY A 865 2.52 -9.42 35.83
N PRO A 866 1.60 -9.24 34.86
CA PRO A 866 1.91 -9.02 33.44
C PRO A 866 2.45 -7.61 33.16
N SER A 867 2.62 -6.79 34.19
CA SER A 867 3.22 -5.48 34.08
C SER A 867 4.21 -5.25 35.20
N SER A 868 5.21 -4.44 34.86
CA SER A 868 6.11 -3.83 35.81
C SER A 868 6.11 -2.33 35.58
N SER A 869 6.24 -1.57 36.67
CA SER A 869 6.14 -0.12 36.61
C SER A 869 7.07 0.53 37.61
N PHE A 870 7.58 1.70 37.22
CA PHE A 870 8.42 2.54 38.05
C PHE A 870 8.11 4.00 37.80
N TRP A 871 8.55 4.83 38.74
CA TRP A 871 8.41 6.28 38.72
C TRP A 871 9.79 6.90 38.64
N PHE A 872 9.93 7.94 37.84
CA PHE A 872 11.16 8.72 37.82
C PHE A 872 10.90 10.22 37.69
N ARG A 873 11.91 10.99 38.05
CA ARG A 873 11.94 12.45 37.90
C ARG A 873 13.22 12.89 37.21
N ASN A 874 13.20 14.07 36.60
CA ASN A 874 14.32 14.73 35.91
C ASN A 874 14.81 14.06 34.62
N LYS A 875 15.52 12.93 34.71
CA LYS A 875 16.15 12.28 33.54
C LYS A 875 15.72 10.82 33.47
N PHE A 876 15.32 10.36 32.28
CA PHE A 876 15.04 8.95 32.05
C PHE A 876 16.32 8.12 32.31
N PRO A 877 16.23 6.95 32.96
CA PRO A 877 17.41 6.13 33.23
C PRO A 877 18.14 5.77 31.94
N ALA A 878 19.47 5.86 31.95
CA ALA A 878 20.31 5.63 30.76
C ALA A 878 20.33 4.16 30.32
N LYS A 879 19.91 3.22 31.17
CA LYS A 879 19.88 1.80 30.85
C LYS A 879 18.85 1.07 31.71
N LEU A 880 18.03 0.23 31.07
CA LEU A 880 16.92 -0.47 31.72
C LEU A 880 16.84 -1.91 31.24
N VAL A 881 17.22 -2.84 32.11
CA VAL A 881 17.14 -4.27 31.81
C VAL A 881 15.81 -4.80 32.32
N PHE A 882 15.02 -5.35 31.41
CA PHE A 882 13.77 -6.02 31.72
C PHE A 882 13.94 -7.52 31.61
N LEU A 883 13.29 -8.24 32.52
CA LEU A 883 13.20 -9.69 32.49
C LEU A 883 11.76 -10.14 32.52
N LEU A 884 11.43 -11.12 31.69
CA LEU A 884 10.12 -11.75 31.60
C LEU A 884 10.23 -13.27 31.74
N ILE A 885 9.30 -13.88 32.47
CA ILE A 885 9.10 -15.34 32.52
C ILE A 885 7.67 -15.66 32.09
N ALA A 886 7.51 -16.53 31.10
CA ALA A 886 6.19 -16.99 30.64
C ALA A 886 6.20 -18.50 30.23
N PRO A 887 5.15 -19.29 30.56
CA PRO A 887 4.83 -20.62 30.05
C PRO A 887 3.92 -20.57 28.82
N VAL A 888 3.79 -21.69 28.10
CA VAL A 888 2.99 -21.78 26.87
C VAL A 888 2.16 -23.06 26.76
N SER A 889 1.10 -22.96 25.96
CA SER A 889 0.26 -24.04 25.44
C SER A 889 -0.03 -23.84 23.94
N GLY A 890 0.24 -24.86 23.13
CA GLY A 890 -0.58 -25.34 21.99
C GLY A 890 -0.78 -24.48 20.71
N ALA A 891 -0.22 -25.01 19.61
CA ALA A 891 -0.65 -25.04 18.18
C ALA A 891 -1.12 -23.80 17.39
N SER A 892 -1.37 -22.63 18.00
CA SER A 892 -1.73 -21.42 17.23
C SER A 892 -1.25 -20.18 17.99
N TYR A 893 0.00 -19.79 17.80
CA TYR A 893 0.70 -18.96 18.79
C TYR A 893 0.40 -17.45 18.66
N PRO A 894 0.05 -16.79 19.78
CA PRO A 894 0.12 -15.36 19.88
C PRO A 894 1.55 -14.86 20.16
N PHE A 895 1.84 -13.66 19.69
CA PHE A 895 3.09 -12.95 19.97
C PHE A 895 2.95 -12.04 21.18
N LEU A 896 3.96 -12.00 22.06
CA LEU A 896 4.03 -11.01 23.13
C LEU A 896 4.69 -9.72 22.61
N GLU A 897 3.89 -8.67 22.44
CA GLU A 897 4.36 -7.31 22.13
C GLU A 897 4.48 -6.51 23.44
N PRO A 898 5.67 -6.06 23.87
CA PRO A 898 5.74 -5.10 24.97
C PRO A 898 4.99 -3.82 24.59
N LYS A 899 4.49 -3.08 25.56
CA LYS A 899 3.89 -1.76 25.37
C LYS A 899 4.38 -0.87 26.48
N LEU A 900 5.13 0.13 26.08
CA LEU A 900 5.65 1.14 26.98
C LEU A 900 4.61 2.26 27.10
N PHE A 901 4.11 2.48 28.30
CA PHE A 901 3.25 3.59 28.65
C PHE A 901 4.05 4.60 29.48
N ILE A 902 4.14 5.84 29.01
CA ILE A 902 4.62 6.96 29.83
C ILE A 902 3.43 7.85 30.15
N ASN A 903 3.11 8.02 31.45
CA ASN A 903 1.96 8.79 31.92
C ASN A 903 0.64 8.40 31.23
N GLY A 904 0.48 7.12 30.87
CA GLY A 904 -0.70 6.59 30.18
C GLY A 904 -0.70 6.75 28.65
N LYS A 905 0.33 7.40 28.06
CA LYS A 905 0.51 7.48 26.60
C LYS A 905 1.38 6.32 26.11
N VAL A 906 0.90 5.58 25.11
CA VAL A 906 1.65 4.48 24.48
C VAL A 906 2.78 5.05 23.62
N LEU A 907 3.99 4.52 23.78
CA LEU A 907 5.12 4.75 22.89
C LEU A 907 5.20 3.65 21.82
N PRO A 908 5.05 3.98 20.53
CA PRO A 908 5.14 2.99 19.45
C PRO A 908 6.61 2.68 19.10
N PHE A 909 7.03 1.41 19.22
CA PHE A 909 8.30 0.89 18.69
C PHE A 909 8.05 -0.03 17.47
N LYS A 910 9.10 -0.43 16.74
CA LYS A 910 9.02 -1.43 15.67
C LYS A 910 8.89 -2.81 16.31
N ASN A 911 7.83 -3.52 15.94
CA ASN A 911 7.46 -4.83 16.46
C ASN A 911 8.64 -5.81 16.42
N GLU A 912 9.17 -6.17 17.59
CA GLU A 912 9.83 -7.46 17.79
C GLU A 912 8.79 -8.43 18.33
N VAL A 913 8.73 -9.59 17.69
CA VAL A 913 7.63 -10.53 17.76
C VAL A 913 8.21 -11.81 18.32
N ILE A 914 7.86 -12.13 19.57
CA ILE A 914 8.38 -13.31 20.26
C ILE A 914 7.41 -14.47 20.05
N ASP A 915 7.81 -15.47 19.25
CA ASP A 915 7.09 -16.75 19.13
C ASP A 915 7.07 -17.51 20.48
N MET A 916 6.01 -18.25 20.78
CA MET A 916 5.76 -18.87 22.09
C MET A 916 5.89 -20.42 22.10
N LEU A 917 6.40 -20.98 23.21
CA LEU A 917 7.26 -22.18 23.41
C LEU A 917 6.84 -23.17 24.52
N LYS A 918 6.99 -24.50 24.35
CA LYS A 918 6.58 -25.58 25.29
C LYS A 918 6.90 -25.46 26.81
N LEU A 919 7.84 -24.61 27.25
CA LEU A 919 8.37 -24.55 28.63
C LEU A 919 8.38 -23.10 29.19
N ASP A 920 8.81 -22.93 30.44
CA ASP A 920 9.10 -21.59 30.99
C ASP A 920 10.44 -21.07 30.44
N HIS A 921 10.39 -19.90 29.83
CA HIS A 921 11.59 -19.22 29.30
C HIS A 921 11.79 -17.88 29.98
N THR A 922 13.06 -17.54 30.17
CA THR A 922 13.52 -16.23 30.60
C THR A 922 13.88 -15.42 29.37
N TYR A 923 13.27 -14.23 29.24
CA TYR A 923 13.63 -13.24 28.24
C TYR A 923 14.22 -12.03 28.94
N ILE A 924 15.45 -11.65 28.58
CA ILE A 924 16.16 -10.50 29.13
C ILE A 924 16.52 -9.55 27.98
N PHE A 925 16.15 -8.28 28.10
CA PHE A 925 16.41 -7.29 27.07
C PHE A 925 16.59 -5.89 27.67
N ASP A 926 17.31 -5.04 26.94
CA ASP A 926 17.37 -3.60 27.23
C ASP A 926 16.24 -2.88 26.50
N LEU A 927 15.45 -2.09 27.22
CA LEU A 927 14.36 -1.32 26.64
C LEU A 927 14.86 -0.24 25.66
N GLN A 928 16.08 0.28 25.86
CA GLN A 928 16.61 1.33 24.99
C GLN A 928 17.05 0.84 23.61
N GLU A 929 17.37 -0.45 23.48
CA GLU A 929 17.78 -1.05 22.20
C GLU A 929 16.59 -1.43 21.31
N LEU A 930 15.36 -1.36 21.83
CA LEU A 930 14.18 -1.58 20.99
C LEU A 930 14.09 -0.47 19.93
N PRO A 931 13.98 -0.81 18.64
CA PRO A 931 13.93 0.19 17.57
C PRO A 931 12.65 1.03 17.66
N PHE A 932 12.70 2.20 18.31
CA PHE A 932 11.60 3.16 18.30
C PHE A 932 11.34 3.64 16.86
N LYS A 933 10.08 3.92 16.50
CA LYS A 933 9.76 4.37 15.12
C LYS A 933 10.40 5.73 14.77
N ASN A 934 10.77 6.52 15.77
CA ASN A 934 11.55 7.75 15.64
C ASN A 934 12.78 7.66 16.56
N ASP A 935 13.97 7.90 16.02
CA ASP A 935 15.24 7.88 16.77
C ASP A 935 15.29 8.92 17.91
N ASN A 936 14.39 9.92 17.93
CA ASN A 936 14.41 11.06 18.87
C ASN A 936 13.25 11.08 19.88
N LEU A 937 12.49 9.98 20.06
CA LEU A 937 11.21 10.03 20.79
C LEU A 937 11.33 10.37 22.28
N PHE A 938 12.42 10.01 22.96
CA PHE A 938 12.62 10.39 24.37
C PHE A 938 12.78 11.91 24.57
N GLU A 939 13.16 12.67 23.52
CA GLU A 939 13.17 14.13 23.55
C GLU A 939 11.80 14.74 23.21
N GLU A 940 10.95 14.03 22.44
CA GLU A 940 9.63 14.51 22.01
C GLU A 940 8.53 14.38 23.07
N VAL A 941 8.68 13.50 24.06
CA VAL A 941 7.70 13.38 25.15
C VAL A 941 7.81 14.61 26.05
N ALA A 942 6.89 15.57 25.87
CA ALA A 942 6.72 16.68 26.79
C ALA A 942 6.48 16.14 28.21
N TRP A 943 7.46 16.34 29.09
CA TRP A 943 7.41 15.93 30.50
C TRP A 943 6.34 16.74 31.25
N GLU A 944 5.13 16.19 31.38
CA GLU A 944 3.95 16.93 31.88
C GLU A 944 3.89 17.07 33.42
N LYS A 945 4.69 16.32 34.20
CA LYS A 945 4.57 16.22 35.68
C LYS A 945 5.93 16.17 36.42
N GLU A 946 5.92 16.42 37.75
CA GLU A 946 7.11 16.24 38.60
C GLU A 946 7.59 14.79 38.65
N TRP A 947 6.67 13.83 38.72
CA TRP A 947 6.96 12.39 38.63
C TRP A 947 6.29 11.81 37.39
N ASN A 948 7.08 11.12 36.57
CA ASN A 948 6.62 10.41 35.38
C ASN A 948 6.46 8.93 35.69
N HIS A 949 5.29 8.37 35.37
CA HIS A 949 5.00 6.95 35.53
C HIS A 949 5.36 6.21 34.25
N VAL A 950 6.22 5.20 34.37
CA VAL A 950 6.56 4.27 33.30
C VAL A 950 5.93 2.93 33.63
N GLU A 951 5.07 2.44 32.76
CA GLU A 951 4.47 1.13 32.87
C GLU A 951 4.77 0.33 31.60
N VAL A 952 5.36 -0.84 31.76
CA VAL A 952 5.54 -1.81 30.68
C VAL A 952 4.45 -2.86 30.83
N ARG A 953 3.56 -2.93 29.84
CA ARG A 953 2.57 -4.02 29.69
C ARG A 953 2.99 -4.91 28.54
N TYR A 954 2.44 -6.10 28.45
CA TYR A 954 2.64 -6.98 27.30
C TYR A 954 1.29 -7.38 26.74
N GLN A 955 1.19 -7.45 25.41
CA GLN A 955 -0.03 -7.82 24.71
C GLN A 955 0.17 -9.03 23.80
N SER A 956 -0.88 -9.83 23.67
CA SER A 956 -0.95 -11.02 22.83
C SER A 956 -1.50 -10.66 21.44
N VAL A 957 -0.76 -10.93 20.37
CA VAL A 957 -1.19 -10.67 18.98
C VAL A 957 -1.27 -11.99 18.20
N LEU A 958 -2.43 -12.31 17.61
CA LEU A 958 -2.53 -13.42 16.64
C LEU A 958 -2.25 -12.91 15.23
N GLU A 959 -1.30 -13.51 14.50
CA GLU A 959 -1.28 -13.44 13.03
C GLU A 959 -1.85 -14.73 12.42
N TYR A 960 -2.82 -14.56 11.52
CA TYR A 960 -3.23 -15.64 10.62
C TYR A 960 -2.29 -15.62 9.41
N GLU A 961 -1.57 -16.72 9.17
CA GLU A 961 -0.97 -16.97 7.87
C GLU A 961 -2.09 -17.05 6.83
N ASN A 962 -2.02 -16.15 5.85
CA ASN A 962 -3.02 -15.83 4.83
C ASN A 962 -4.08 -14.79 5.28
N GLU A 963 -3.93 -13.58 4.73
CA GLU A 963 -4.88 -12.46 4.73
C GLU A 963 -4.99 -11.57 5.98
N LYS A 964 -4.11 -10.56 6.06
CA LYS A 964 -4.34 -9.16 6.57
C LYS A 964 -5.46 -8.90 7.62
N ARG A 965 -5.58 -9.70 8.68
CA ARG A 965 -6.37 -9.34 9.87
C ARG A 965 -5.57 -9.59 11.15
N LYS A 966 -4.89 -8.55 11.65
CA LYS A 966 -4.42 -8.51 13.06
C LYS A 966 -5.66 -8.37 13.95
N GLY A 967 -6.06 -9.46 14.59
CA GLY A 967 -7.05 -9.43 15.68
C GLY A 967 -6.31 -9.30 17.01
N VAL A 968 -6.54 -8.20 17.74
CA VAL A 968 -6.05 -8.05 19.12
C VAL A 968 -6.97 -8.89 20.02
N LEU A 969 -6.46 -9.96 20.60
CA LEU A 969 -7.14 -10.65 21.70
C LEU A 969 -6.54 -10.14 23.01
N ASP A 970 -7.39 -9.49 23.81
CA ASP A 970 -7.04 -8.97 25.14
C ASP A 970 -7.02 -10.12 26.18
N LEU A 971 -6.20 -11.16 25.93
CA LEU A 971 -5.83 -12.17 26.95
C LEU A 971 -4.74 -11.56 27.85
N GLU A 972 -5.06 -10.46 28.54
CA GLU A 972 -4.10 -9.51 29.15
C GLU A 972 -3.21 -10.03 30.30
N SER A 973 -3.36 -11.26 30.84
CA SER A 973 -2.70 -11.54 32.13
C SER A 973 -2.36 -12.98 32.51
N SER A 974 -2.80 -14.00 31.77
CA SER A 974 -2.68 -15.39 32.28
C SER A 974 -1.34 -16.07 31.99
N LEU A 975 -0.58 -15.59 31.00
CA LEU A 975 0.65 -16.26 30.58
C LEU A 975 1.88 -15.74 31.33
N ILE A 976 2.03 -14.43 31.53
CA ILE A 976 3.23 -13.90 32.18
C ILE A 976 3.27 -14.31 33.65
N LYS A 977 4.26 -15.13 34.02
CA LYS A 977 4.48 -15.64 35.38
C LYS A 977 5.18 -14.63 36.28
N ALA A 978 6.18 -13.96 35.73
CA ALA A 978 6.93 -12.97 36.47
C ALA A 978 7.58 -11.94 35.53
N THR A 979 7.75 -10.73 36.04
CA THR A 979 8.50 -9.66 35.39
C THR A 979 9.50 -9.06 36.37
N GLY A 980 10.64 -8.61 35.86
CA GLY A 980 11.69 -7.96 36.63
C GLY A 980 12.19 -6.70 35.95
N ILE A 981 12.53 -5.68 36.75
CA ILE A 981 13.20 -4.47 36.30
C ILE A 981 14.52 -4.33 37.05
N HIS A 982 15.60 -4.10 36.32
CA HIS A 982 16.87 -3.62 36.85
C HIS A 982 17.22 -2.28 36.18
N ILE A 983 17.57 -1.30 37.00
CA ILE A 983 17.89 0.05 36.55
C ILE A 983 19.34 0.34 36.89
N PHE A 984 20.15 0.61 35.86
CA PHE A 984 21.54 0.92 36.07
C PHE A 984 21.68 2.28 36.78
N LYS A 985 22.24 2.28 38.00
CA LYS A 985 22.19 3.44 38.94
C LYS A 985 23.34 4.43 38.80
N GLU A 986 23.92 4.58 37.61
CA GLU A 986 25.01 5.54 37.43
C GLU A 986 24.46 6.98 37.38
N GLY A 987 24.59 7.72 38.48
CA GLY A 987 24.23 9.14 38.57
C GLY A 987 22.73 9.45 38.70
N VAL A 988 21.88 8.46 39.02
CA VAL A 988 20.42 8.66 39.12
C VAL A 988 19.94 8.51 40.58
N SER A 989 19.48 9.60 41.20
CA SER A 989 18.88 9.58 42.56
C SER A 989 17.34 9.65 42.57
N ASP A 990 16.70 9.70 41.41
CA ASP A 990 15.29 10.08 41.27
C ASP A 990 14.42 8.97 40.65
N ILE A 991 14.54 7.75 41.19
CA ILE A 991 13.71 6.60 40.79
C ILE A 991 13.02 5.98 42.00
N ARG A 992 11.75 5.58 41.82
CA ARG A 992 10.93 4.87 42.81
C ARG A 992 10.12 3.76 42.17
N PHE A 993 9.77 2.75 42.95
CA PHE A 993 8.90 1.64 42.51
C PHE A 993 7.51 1.70 43.16
N ASP A 994 7.33 2.57 44.15
CA ASP A 994 6.07 2.92 44.81
C ASP A 994 5.49 4.25 44.25
N ASP A 995 4.16 4.41 44.28
CA ASP A 995 3.49 5.62 43.79
C ASP A 995 3.83 6.83 44.68
N PRO A 996 4.54 7.86 44.17
CA PRO A 996 4.93 9.02 44.96
C PRO A 996 3.75 9.94 45.32
N TYR A 997 2.60 9.82 44.66
CA TYR A 997 1.38 10.59 44.95
C TYR A 997 0.50 9.92 46.00
N LEU A 998 0.72 8.63 46.28
CA LEU A 998 0.19 7.99 47.49
C LEU A 998 1.03 8.45 48.68
N SER A 999 0.80 9.69 49.11
CA SER A 999 1.43 10.22 50.31
C SER A 999 1.03 9.36 51.52
N SER A 1000 2.04 8.76 52.12
CA SER A 1000 2.09 8.24 53.48
C SER A 1000 1.57 9.28 54.49
N SER A 1001 0.26 9.30 54.73
CA SER A 1001 -0.36 9.96 55.88
C SER A 1001 -1.69 9.29 56.22
N ALA A 1002 -1.66 7.99 56.49
CA ALA A 1002 -2.71 7.31 57.24
C ALA A 1002 -2.21 7.10 58.68
N SER A 1003 -1.94 8.21 59.37
CA SER A 1003 -1.93 8.27 60.82
C SER A 1003 -3.19 8.97 61.31
N GLU A 1004 -4.35 8.52 60.86
CA GLU A 1004 -5.62 8.83 61.52
C GLU A 1004 -6.43 7.54 61.59
N SER A 1005 -6.59 7.08 62.82
CA SER A 1005 -7.42 5.94 63.20
C SER A 1005 -8.76 5.96 62.46
N PRO A 1006 -9.22 4.82 61.91
CA PRO A 1006 -10.40 4.76 61.06
C PRO A 1006 -11.60 5.29 61.84
N SER A 1007 -12.13 6.42 61.36
CA SER A 1007 -13.38 6.97 61.89
C SER A 1007 -14.47 5.90 61.73
N PHE A 1008 -15.12 5.65 62.86
CA PHE A 1008 -16.20 4.70 63.14
C PHE A 1008 -17.26 4.53 62.02
N LEU A 1009 -17.39 5.47 61.10
CA LEU A 1009 -18.33 5.45 59.97
C LEU A 1009 -17.91 4.53 58.81
N GLN A 1010 -16.62 4.36 58.50
CA GLN A 1010 -16.20 3.44 57.41
C GLN A 1010 -16.29 1.97 57.83
N THR A 1011 -16.09 1.66 59.12
CA THR A 1011 -16.30 0.32 59.67
C THR A 1011 -17.77 -0.09 59.62
N ILE A 1012 -18.72 0.85 59.72
CA ILE A 1012 -20.15 0.57 59.56
C ILE A 1012 -20.50 0.31 58.09
N ALA A 1013 -19.90 1.03 57.13
CA ALA A 1013 -20.17 0.83 55.70
C ALA A 1013 -19.59 -0.49 55.15
N LEU A 1014 -18.39 -0.89 55.59
CA LEU A 1014 -17.79 -2.19 55.24
C LEU A 1014 -18.41 -3.35 56.04
N GLY A 1015 -18.78 -3.09 57.31
CA GLY A 1015 -19.52 -4.02 58.15
C GLY A 1015 -20.86 -4.39 57.53
N THR A 1016 -21.64 -3.41 57.05
CA THR A 1016 -22.94 -3.67 56.40
C THR A 1016 -22.81 -4.40 55.05
N ARG A 1017 -21.77 -4.16 54.26
CA ARG A 1017 -21.52 -4.93 53.02
C ARG A 1017 -21.12 -6.37 53.29
N LYS A 1018 -20.22 -6.62 54.26
CA LYS A 1018 -19.85 -7.99 54.66
C LYS A 1018 -21.01 -8.72 55.34
N PHE A 1019 -21.79 -8.04 56.18
CA PHE A 1019 -22.99 -8.62 56.79
C PHE A 1019 -24.05 -8.94 55.74
N SER A 1020 -24.25 -8.08 54.72
CA SER A 1020 -25.23 -8.35 53.67
C SER A 1020 -24.83 -9.55 52.80
N ILE A 1021 -23.55 -9.68 52.44
CA ILE A 1021 -23.04 -10.84 51.68
C ILE A 1021 -23.08 -12.12 52.53
N ALA A 1022 -22.64 -12.06 53.78
CA ALA A 1022 -22.69 -13.20 54.70
C ALA A 1022 -24.14 -13.60 55.04
N PHE A 1023 -25.05 -12.63 55.20
CA PHE A 1023 -26.47 -12.89 55.42
C PHE A 1023 -27.12 -13.49 54.17
N PHE A 1024 -26.78 -13.03 52.96
CA PHE A 1024 -27.25 -13.64 51.71
C PHE A 1024 -26.75 -15.08 51.56
N LEU A 1025 -25.47 -15.32 51.82
CA LEU A 1025 -24.89 -16.66 51.77
C LEU A 1025 -25.52 -17.57 52.84
N PHE A 1026 -25.65 -17.10 54.08
CA PHE A 1026 -26.27 -17.86 55.16
C PHE A 1026 -27.76 -18.12 54.88
N PHE A 1027 -28.51 -17.16 54.37
CA PHE A 1027 -29.93 -17.33 54.01
C PHE A 1027 -30.10 -18.26 52.81
N SER A 1028 -29.20 -18.21 51.82
CA SER A 1028 -29.20 -19.15 50.70
C SER A 1028 -28.85 -20.57 51.13
N CYS A 1029 -27.85 -20.76 52.00
CA CYS A 1029 -27.54 -22.05 52.60
C CYS A 1029 -28.65 -22.54 53.52
N PHE A 1030 -29.29 -21.66 54.29
CA PHE A 1030 -30.41 -21.99 55.17
C PHE A 1030 -31.64 -22.39 54.37
N LEU A 1031 -31.97 -21.68 53.28
CA LEU A 1031 -33.02 -22.07 52.34
C LEU A 1031 -32.70 -23.42 51.69
N PHE A 1032 -31.46 -23.65 51.27
CA PHE A 1032 -31.03 -24.94 50.70
C PHE A 1032 -31.11 -26.10 51.70
N TYR A 1033 -30.83 -25.84 52.98
CA TYR A 1033 -30.87 -26.86 54.03
C TYR A 1033 -32.30 -27.15 54.51
N TYR A 1034 -33.17 -26.12 54.58
CA TYR A 1034 -34.53 -26.25 55.10
C TYR A 1034 -35.58 -26.59 54.05
N PHE A 1035 -35.45 -26.04 52.84
CA PHE A 1035 -36.28 -26.40 51.69
C PHE A 1035 -35.52 -27.43 50.88
N GLY A 1036 -35.47 -28.66 51.40
CA GLY A 1036 -34.84 -29.81 50.77
C GLY A 1036 -35.35 -30.05 49.36
N PHE A 1037 -34.71 -29.43 48.38
CA PHE A 1037 -34.83 -29.79 46.98
C PHE A 1037 -33.91 -30.97 46.72
N SER A 1038 -34.44 -32.15 47.05
CA SER A 1038 -34.06 -33.40 46.40
C SER A 1038 -34.41 -33.29 44.92
N CYS A 1039 -33.41 -33.23 44.03
CA CYS A 1039 -33.44 -34.02 42.80
C CYS A 1039 -32.07 -34.01 42.11
N GLN A 1040 -31.60 -35.24 41.89
CA GLN A 1040 -30.50 -35.64 41.04
C GLN A 1040 -30.58 -35.02 39.64
N LYS A 1041 -29.39 -34.89 39.02
CA LYS A 1041 -29.05 -34.54 37.62
C LYS A 1041 -28.66 -33.08 37.39
N PHE A 1042 -27.37 -32.80 37.43
CA PHE A 1042 -26.59 -32.64 36.20
C PHE A 1042 -25.15 -33.07 36.51
N THR A 1043 -24.71 -34.06 35.74
CA THR A 1043 -23.39 -34.72 35.80
C THR A 1043 -22.37 -33.87 35.07
#